data_AF-A0A3M0IRS8-F1
#
_entry.id   AF-A0A3M0IRS8-F1
#
_cell.length_a   1.000
_cell.length_b   1.000
_cell.length_c   1.000
_cell.angle_alpha   90.00
_cell.angle_beta   90.00
_cell.angle_gamma   90.00
#
_symmetry.space_group_name_H-M   'P 1'
#
loop_
_entity.id
_entity.type
_entity.pdbx_description
1 polymer ?
#
loop_
_entity_poly.entity_id
_entity_poly.type
_entity_poly.pdbx_seq_one_letter_code
_entity_poly.pdbx_strand_id
1 'polypeptide(L)'
;MAARALLCVAAALGPGLAAPRYRPDWASLDARPLPAWFDRAKVGVFVHWGVFSVPAWGSEWFWWHWQGQHDAAYERFVRRRFPPGTTYAEFAPRFTAYDFQPRQWAQLFQRAGARYVVLTTKHHEGFTNWGSPVSWNWNSVDTGPHRDLVGELGEALRESNLRYGLYHSLMEWFNPLYLADKQSDFKTQSFVLEKMMPELYDLVLKYKPDLIWSDGDWEAPDSYWNSTSFLAWLYNDSPVKDTVVVNDRWGRGCSCRHGGFYNCADKYRPGTLPDHKWEMCSSLDRLSWGYRSNMSLAEVMDEMSMIEELVQTVSLGGNYLLNVGPTKEGVIVPIFQERLLALGRWLETNGEAIYESQPWRVQMENTTNSVWYTSKGPVVFAIFLLWPRDGVLCLSSPIPSPGTQVSSAAAAAGAYPKRVKVVEVGPRDGLQNEKNVVPTPVKISLINMLSETGLQVIEATSFVSPKWVPQMADHTEVMQGINKLPGISYPVLTPNLKGFQAAVAAGAKEVSIFGAASELFTKKNINCSIEESLERFEEVMRAAREASIPVRGYVSCVLGCPYEGKISAAKVAEVSKKMYSMGCYEISLGDTIGVGTPGSMREMLAAVMKEVPVGALAVHCHDTYGQALANILVALQMGVSVVDASVAGLGGCPYARGASGNVATEDLVYMLNGLGIHTGVDLQKLMDTGTFICNALNRKTNSKGAMAEQILVTGGAGYIGSHCVLELLQAGYVPVVIDNFHNAIRGSEELPESLRRVQEIAHRPVLFQELDITDEAALQELFRKHRFSAVMHFAGLKAVGESVQKPLEYYRVNLTGTIRLLETMQAHGVRNIVFSSSATVYGDPKYLPLDEKHPVGGCTNPYGKSKFFIEEMIRDLCKAERDWNAVLLRYFNPIGAHESGMIGEDPQGIPNNLMPYVAQVAVGRREFLSVFGNDYKTDDGTGVRDYIHVVDLAKGHIAALKKLKENCGCKIYNLGTGTGYSVLQMVQAMEKASGREIKYRITARREGDVASCYADPALAERELGWKAAFGLDKMCEDLWRWQLQNPTGFSKN
;
A
#
# COMPACT_ATOMS: atom_id res chain seq x y z
N MET A 1 -33.78 56.64 -13.72
CA MET A 1 -33.11 57.53 -14.69
C MET A 1 -31.76 56.88 -15.01
N ALA A 2 -31.34 56.58 -16.23
CA ALA A 2 -31.90 56.79 -17.56
C ALA A 2 -31.44 55.61 -18.43
N ALA A 3 -32.38 54.97 -19.11
CA ALA A 3 -32.14 54.09 -20.24
C ALA A 3 -32.30 54.93 -21.53
N ARG A 4 -31.57 54.52 -22.58
CA ARG A 4 -31.65 54.96 -23.99
C ARG A 4 -30.78 56.16 -24.39
N ALA A 5 -29.64 55.86 -25.03
CA ALA A 5 -29.32 56.32 -26.38
C ALA A 5 -28.01 55.67 -26.85
N LEU A 6 -28.11 54.69 -27.77
CA LEU A 6 -27.19 54.48 -28.90
C LEU A 6 -27.76 53.36 -29.77
N LEU A 7 -28.82 53.73 -30.48
CA LEU A 7 -29.27 53.12 -31.72
C LEU A 7 -28.63 53.91 -32.86
N CYS A 8 -28.28 53.22 -33.96
CA CYS A 8 -27.84 53.72 -35.28
C CYS A 8 -26.34 53.70 -35.57
N VAL A 9 -25.79 52.52 -35.90
CA VAL A 9 -25.07 52.28 -37.18
C VAL A 9 -25.24 50.80 -37.55
N ALA A 10 -26.28 50.47 -38.31
CA ALA A 10 -26.36 49.19 -39.04
C ALA A 10 -27.33 49.33 -40.22
N ALA A 11 -26.95 50.15 -41.19
CA ALA A 11 -27.55 50.17 -42.52
C ALA A 11 -26.43 50.37 -43.55
N ALA A 12 -25.93 49.25 -44.08
CA ALA A 12 -25.39 49.04 -45.43
C ALA A 12 -24.39 47.87 -45.42
N LEU A 13 -24.67 46.85 -46.26
CA LEU A 13 -23.87 45.73 -46.79
C LEU A 13 -24.83 44.52 -46.85
N GLY A 14 -25.62 44.35 -47.92
CA GLY A 14 -25.20 43.65 -49.15
C GLY A 14 -25.42 42.13 -48.99
N PRO A 15 -25.93 41.39 -49.99
CA PRO A 15 -26.25 39.97 -49.82
C PRO A 15 -24.97 39.20 -49.46
N GLY A 16 -25.03 38.43 -48.37
CA GLY A 16 -23.89 37.73 -47.80
C GLY A 16 -23.19 36.84 -48.82
N LEU A 17 -21.94 37.16 -49.12
CA LEU A 17 -21.01 36.26 -49.81
C LEU A 17 -20.96 34.95 -49.01
N ALA A 18 -21.34 33.85 -49.64
CA ALA A 18 -21.17 32.51 -49.08
C ALA A 18 -19.70 32.30 -48.70
N ALA A 19 -19.45 31.67 -47.54
CA ALA A 19 -18.09 31.33 -47.12
C ALA A 19 -17.37 30.53 -48.24
N PRO A 20 -16.05 30.75 -48.46
CA PRO A 20 -15.32 30.02 -49.48
C PRO A 20 -15.42 28.51 -49.21
N ARG A 21 -15.81 27.73 -50.23
CA ARG A 21 -15.83 26.27 -50.12
C ARG A 21 -14.40 25.73 -50.07
N TYR A 22 -14.16 24.72 -49.25
CA TYR A 22 -12.88 24.03 -49.16
C TYR A 22 -12.69 23.10 -50.37
N ARG A 23 -11.54 23.18 -51.04
CA ARG A 23 -11.17 22.28 -52.14
C ARG A 23 -10.57 20.98 -51.59
N PRO A 24 -10.62 19.86 -52.34
CA PRO A 24 -10.01 18.59 -51.94
C PRO A 24 -8.48 18.59 -52.11
N ASP A 25 -7.81 19.58 -51.51
CA ASP A 25 -6.36 19.71 -51.46
C ASP A 25 -5.93 20.20 -50.06
N TRP A 26 -4.80 19.71 -49.55
CA TRP A 26 -4.36 19.99 -48.18
C TRP A 26 -4.18 21.48 -47.89
N ALA A 27 -3.68 22.25 -48.85
CA ALA A 27 -3.52 23.70 -48.69
C ALA A 27 -4.86 24.41 -48.42
N SER A 28 -5.95 23.96 -49.05
CA SER A 28 -7.29 24.46 -48.76
C SER A 28 -7.84 23.90 -47.45
N LEU A 29 -7.65 22.62 -47.15
CA LEU A 29 -8.25 21.94 -45.99
C LEU A 29 -7.61 22.39 -44.67
N ASP A 30 -6.28 22.50 -44.63
CA ASP A 30 -5.53 22.92 -43.44
C ASP A 30 -5.72 24.42 -43.13
N ALA A 31 -6.21 25.20 -44.09
CA ALA A 31 -6.61 26.59 -43.86
C ALA A 31 -7.93 26.74 -43.07
N ARG A 32 -8.66 25.64 -42.84
CA ARG A 32 -9.91 25.67 -42.06
C ARG A 32 -9.60 26.03 -40.60
N PRO A 33 -10.25 27.06 -40.04
CA PRO A 33 -10.11 27.38 -38.63
C PRO A 33 -10.55 26.23 -37.73
N LEU A 34 -9.78 25.96 -36.67
CA LEU A 34 -10.15 24.98 -35.65
C LEU A 34 -11.41 25.44 -34.89
N PRO A 35 -12.46 24.61 -34.80
CA PRO A 35 -13.60 24.83 -33.90
C PRO A 35 -13.16 25.12 -32.45
N ALA A 36 -13.55 26.28 -31.93
CA ALA A 36 -13.08 26.79 -30.64
C ALA A 36 -13.38 25.86 -29.45
N TRP A 37 -14.42 25.02 -29.54
CA TRP A 37 -14.75 24.08 -28.47
C TRP A 37 -13.63 23.08 -28.23
N PHE A 38 -12.93 22.63 -29.28
CA PHE A 38 -11.89 21.61 -29.17
C PHE A 38 -10.70 22.17 -28.40
N ASP A 39 -10.25 23.38 -28.73
CA ASP A 39 -9.17 24.01 -27.97
C ASP A 39 -9.57 24.30 -26.52
N ARG A 40 -10.83 24.67 -26.26
CA ARG A 40 -11.31 24.96 -24.89
C ARG A 40 -11.46 23.71 -24.01
N ALA A 41 -11.71 22.56 -24.62
CA ALA A 41 -12.08 21.32 -23.95
C ALA A 41 -10.97 20.75 -23.07
N LYS A 42 -9.73 20.70 -23.58
CA LYS A 42 -8.49 20.21 -22.95
C LYS A 42 -8.47 18.74 -22.50
N VAL A 43 -9.56 18.18 -21.98
CA VAL A 43 -9.62 16.82 -21.41
C VAL A 43 -10.71 16.01 -22.10
N GLY A 44 -10.33 14.85 -22.62
CA GLY A 44 -11.24 13.88 -23.22
C GLY A 44 -11.01 12.46 -22.72
N VAL A 45 -11.98 11.57 -22.96
CA VAL A 45 -11.85 10.13 -22.70
C VAL A 45 -11.91 9.36 -24.01
N PHE A 46 -10.96 8.45 -24.20
CA PHE A 46 -10.96 7.51 -25.31
C PHE A 46 -11.49 6.16 -24.82
N VAL A 47 -12.25 5.46 -25.66
CA VAL A 47 -12.77 4.14 -25.35
C VAL A 47 -12.42 3.17 -26.48
N HIS A 48 -11.48 2.26 -26.22
CA HIS A 48 -11.17 1.12 -27.09
C HIS A 48 -11.97 -0.10 -26.66
N TRP A 49 -13.03 -0.37 -27.42
CA TRP A 49 -13.97 -1.44 -27.12
C TRP A 49 -14.41 -2.13 -28.41
N GLY A 50 -14.32 -3.45 -28.43
CA GLY A 50 -14.65 -4.26 -29.60
C GLY A 50 -14.44 -5.75 -29.31
N VAL A 51 -14.39 -6.55 -30.37
CA VAL A 51 -14.31 -8.01 -30.26
C VAL A 51 -13.03 -8.48 -29.56
N PHE A 52 -11.95 -7.71 -29.64
CA PHE A 52 -10.71 -7.98 -28.89
C PHE A 52 -10.89 -7.95 -27.36
N SER A 53 -11.96 -7.35 -26.82
CA SER A 53 -12.29 -7.43 -25.39
C SER A 53 -12.76 -8.83 -24.95
N VAL A 54 -13.08 -9.73 -25.89
CA VAL A 54 -13.51 -11.11 -25.60
C VAL A 54 -12.36 -12.00 -25.13
N PRO A 55 -11.23 -12.11 -25.86
CA PRO A 55 -10.07 -12.80 -25.35
C PRO A 55 -9.45 -12.10 -24.14
N ALA A 56 -9.58 -10.77 -24.04
CA ALA A 56 -9.13 -9.96 -22.92
C ALA A 56 -7.66 -10.23 -22.51
N TRP A 57 -6.76 -10.32 -23.49
CA TRP A 57 -5.36 -10.67 -23.23
C TRP A 57 -4.42 -10.00 -24.24
N GLY A 58 -3.29 -9.48 -23.76
CA GLY A 58 -2.32 -8.82 -24.62
C GLY A 58 -2.74 -7.38 -24.96
N SER A 59 -3.45 -7.18 -26.08
CA SER A 59 -3.91 -5.86 -26.55
C SER A 59 -5.06 -5.99 -27.57
N GLU A 60 -5.61 -4.84 -27.98
CA GLU A 60 -6.55 -4.74 -29.11
C GLU A 60 -5.98 -5.23 -30.45
N TRP A 61 -4.65 -5.36 -30.56
CA TRP A 61 -3.94 -5.99 -31.68
C TRP A 61 -3.99 -7.52 -31.65
N PHE A 62 -4.89 -8.12 -30.86
CA PHE A 62 -4.96 -9.57 -30.66
C PHE A 62 -4.96 -10.37 -31.96
N TRP A 63 -5.77 -9.97 -32.95
CA TRP A 63 -5.82 -10.68 -34.23
C TRP A 63 -4.49 -10.63 -34.95
N TRP A 64 -3.87 -9.45 -35.02
CA TRP A 64 -2.58 -9.29 -35.69
C TRP A 64 -1.49 -10.12 -35.03
N HIS A 65 -1.36 -10.07 -33.70
CA HIS A 65 -0.35 -10.87 -33.01
C HIS A 65 -0.61 -12.38 -33.12
N TRP A 66 -1.88 -12.80 -33.11
CA TRP A 66 -2.23 -14.22 -33.22
C TRP A 66 -2.12 -14.77 -34.65
N GLN A 67 -2.74 -14.11 -35.63
CA GLN A 67 -2.91 -14.60 -37.00
C GLN A 67 -2.02 -13.91 -38.03
N GLY A 68 -1.66 -12.64 -37.79
CA GLY A 68 -0.77 -11.90 -38.71
C GLY A 68 0.71 -12.22 -38.47
N GLN A 69 1.15 -12.13 -37.22
CA GLN A 69 2.55 -12.34 -36.81
C GLN A 69 2.86 -13.75 -36.34
N HIS A 70 1.85 -14.55 -36.01
CA HIS A 70 2.04 -15.87 -35.39
C HIS A 70 2.88 -15.82 -34.11
N ASP A 71 2.59 -14.85 -33.23
CA ASP A 71 3.29 -14.73 -31.96
C ASP A 71 3.02 -15.98 -31.08
N ALA A 72 4.10 -16.65 -30.69
CA ALA A 72 4.02 -17.91 -29.97
C ALA A 72 3.30 -17.80 -28.61
N ALA A 73 3.29 -16.63 -27.97
CA ALA A 73 2.56 -16.42 -26.73
C ALA A 73 1.06 -16.34 -26.98
N TYR A 74 0.62 -15.64 -28.03
CA TYR A 74 -0.79 -15.55 -28.44
C TYR A 74 -1.32 -16.90 -28.92
N GLU A 75 -0.55 -17.64 -29.74
CA GLU A 75 -0.94 -18.99 -30.17
C GLU A 75 -1.07 -19.97 -28.99
N ARG A 76 -0.14 -19.92 -28.02
CA ARG A 76 -0.24 -20.71 -26.79
C ARG A 76 -1.45 -20.31 -25.96
N PHE A 77 -1.73 -19.02 -25.84
CA PHE A 77 -2.89 -18.52 -25.11
C PHE A 77 -4.18 -19.06 -25.72
N VAL A 78 -4.34 -18.91 -27.05
CA VAL A 78 -5.53 -19.39 -27.74
C VAL A 78 -5.69 -20.90 -27.62
N ARG A 79 -4.63 -21.67 -27.88
CA ARG A 79 -4.65 -23.14 -27.77
C ARG A 79 -5.02 -23.63 -26.37
N ARG A 80 -4.68 -22.88 -25.33
CA ARG A 80 -5.00 -23.23 -23.93
C ARG A 80 -6.41 -22.80 -23.52
N ARG A 81 -6.91 -21.68 -24.06
CA ARG A 81 -8.12 -21.02 -23.55
C ARG A 81 -9.36 -21.26 -24.40
N PHE A 82 -9.19 -21.59 -25.68
CA PHE A 82 -10.28 -21.78 -26.63
C PHE A 82 -10.18 -23.16 -27.30
N PRO A 83 -11.33 -23.72 -27.76
CA PRO A 83 -11.34 -24.98 -28.48
C PRO A 83 -10.38 -25.01 -29.69
N PRO A 84 -9.79 -26.18 -30.00
CA PRO A 84 -9.01 -26.35 -31.23
C PRO A 84 -9.83 -25.95 -32.46
N GLY A 85 -9.22 -25.23 -33.39
CA GLY A 85 -9.88 -24.74 -34.60
C GLY A 85 -10.66 -23.42 -34.43
N THR A 86 -10.65 -22.80 -33.24
CA THR A 86 -11.30 -21.50 -33.04
C THR A 86 -10.78 -20.46 -34.03
N THR A 87 -11.71 -19.73 -34.65
CA THR A 87 -11.39 -18.57 -35.52
C THR A 87 -11.70 -17.28 -34.78
N TYR A 88 -11.06 -16.17 -35.18
CA TYR A 88 -11.30 -14.88 -34.53
C TYR A 88 -12.74 -14.38 -34.70
N ALA A 89 -13.39 -14.73 -35.82
CA ALA A 89 -14.80 -14.42 -36.09
C ALA A 89 -15.75 -14.95 -35.00
N GLU A 90 -15.41 -16.10 -34.40
CA GLU A 90 -16.21 -16.73 -33.34
C GLU A 90 -16.19 -15.98 -32.00
N PHE A 91 -15.36 -14.94 -31.87
CA PHE A 91 -15.41 -14.06 -30.71
C PHE A 91 -16.58 -13.06 -30.78
N ALA A 92 -17.06 -12.67 -31.96
CA ALA A 92 -18.12 -11.65 -32.05
C ALA A 92 -19.43 -12.05 -31.35
N PRO A 93 -19.95 -13.29 -31.49
CA PRO A 93 -21.14 -13.70 -30.73
C PRO A 93 -20.93 -13.71 -29.20
N ARG A 94 -19.68 -13.68 -28.74
CA ARG A 94 -19.30 -13.68 -27.30
C ARG A 94 -19.03 -12.27 -26.76
N PHE A 95 -19.04 -11.26 -27.62
CA PHE A 95 -19.01 -9.85 -27.23
C PHE A 95 -20.44 -9.44 -26.87
N THR A 96 -20.80 -9.46 -25.59
CA THR A 96 -22.21 -9.39 -25.18
C THR A 96 -22.70 -7.98 -24.87
N ALA A 97 -21.82 -7.09 -24.40
CA ALA A 97 -22.19 -5.77 -23.88
C ALA A 97 -23.38 -5.79 -22.89
N TYR A 98 -23.52 -6.89 -22.14
CA TYR A 98 -24.68 -7.15 -21.28
C TYR A 98 -24.86 -6.09 -20.17
N ASP A 99 -23.75 -5.70 -19.54
CA ASP A 99 -23.70 -4.69 -18.47
C ASP A 99 -23.41 -3.27 -19.01
N PHE A 100 -23.44 -3.07 -20.34
CA PHE A 100 -23.23 -1.76 -20.94
C PHE A 100 -24.38 -0.80 -20.62
N GLN A 101 -24.08 0.17 -19.76
CA GLN A 101 -24.99 1.22 -19.30
C GLN A 101 -24.48 2.59 -19.78
N PRO A 102 -24.91 3.09 -20.96
CA PRO A 102 -24.32 4.29 -21.59
C PRO A 102 -24.44 5.55 -20.72
N ARG A 103 -25.55 5.72 -19.99
CA ARG A 103 -25.73 6.86 -19.06
C ARG A 103 -24.78 6.81 -17.87
N GLN A 104 -24.46 5.62 -17.36
CA GLN A 104 -23.50 5.47 -16.27
C GLN A 104 -22.08 5.78 -16.75
N TRP A 105 -21.72 5.35 -17.97
CA TRP A 105 -20.46 5.74 -18.60
C TRP A 105 -20.37 7.26 -18.79
N ALA A 106 -21.42 7.89 -19.33
CA ALA A 106 -21.45 9.34 -19.52
C ALA A 106 -21.30 10.11 -18.19
N GLN A 107 -21.97 9.66 -17.12
CA GLN A 107 -21.81 10.22 -15.77
C GLN A 107 -20.39 10.03 -15.24
N LEU A 108 -19.78 8.86 -15.43
CA LEU A 108 -18.40 8.61 -15.04
C LEU A 108 -17.43 9.55 -15.76
N PHE A 109 -17.55 9.69 -17.07
CA PHE A 109 -16.68 10.55 -17.88
C PHE A 109 -16.86 12.03 -17.52
N GLN A 110 -18.10 12.47 -17.29
CA GLN A 110 -18.38 13.83 -16.81
C GLN A 110 -17.71 14.09 -15.45
N ARG A 111 -17.85 13.14 -14.51
CA ARG A 111 -17.20 13.22 -13.19
C ARG A 111 -15.68 13.13 -13.25
N ALA A 112 -15.13 12.52 -14.31
CA ALA A 112 -13.69 12.52 -14.59
C ALA A 112 -13.17 13.88 -15.10
N GLY A 113 -14.06 14.84 -15.35
CA GLY A 113 -13.71 16.15 -15.92
C GLY A 113 -13.68 16.17 -17.45
N ALA A 114 -14.01 15.08 -18.13
CA ALA A 114 -14.00 15.07 -19.59
C ALA A 114 -14.96 16.13 -20.17
N ARG A 115 -14.60 16.66 -21.33
CA ARG A 115 -15.45 17.56 -22.14
C ARG A 115 -15.85 16.94 -23.47
N TYR A 116 -15.18 15.87 -23.87
CA TYR A 116 -15.48 15.07 -25.04
C TYR A 116 -15.11 13.61 -24.82
N VAL A 117 -15.75 12.71 -25.56
CA VAL A 117 -15.48 11.28 -25.50
C VAL A 117 -15.35 10.73 -26.91
N VAL A 118 -14.33 9.91 -27.16
CA VAL A 118 -14.08 9.26 -28.45
C VAL A 118 -14.29 7.76 -28.31
N LEU A 119 -15.22 7.18 -29.07
CA LEU A 119 -15.49 5.74 -29.07
C LEU A 119 -14.94 5.08 -30.33
N THR A 120 -14.28 3.92 -30.20
CA THR A 120 -13.94 3.07 -31.34
C THR A 120 -15.20 2.54 -32.03
N THR A 121 -15.54 3.11 -33.18
CA THR A 121 -16.65 2.60 -34.01
C THR A 121 -16.27 1.31 -34.71
N LYS A 122 -15.04 1.26 -35.23
CA LYS A 122 -14.41 0.14 -35.90
C LYS A 122 -12.90 0.21 -35.68
N HIS A 123 -12.30 -0.87 -35.23
CA HIS A 123 -10.85 -1.00 -35.12
C HIS A 123 -10.31 -1.88 -36.27
N HIS A 124 -9.01 -2.13 -36.33
CA HIS A 124 -8.34 -2.74 -37.49
C HIS A 124 -8.84 -4.15 -37.86
N GLU A 125 -9.48 -4.87 -36.95
CA GLU A 125 -10.12 -6.17 -37.24
C GLU A 125 -11.42 -6.05 -38.04
N GLY A 126 -11.99 -4.84 -38.18
CA GLY A 126 -13.15 -4.58 -39.03
C GLY A 126 -14.52 -4.83 -38.39
N PHE A 127 -14.60 -5.19 -37.11
CA PHE A 127 -15.89 -5.29 -36.41
C PHE A 127 -16.45 -3.89 -36.13
N THR A 128 -17.72 -3.67 -36.49
CA THR A 128 -18.40 -2.38 -36.29
C THR A 128 -19.30 -2.43 -35.07
N ASN A 129 -19.16 -1.45 -34.17
CA ASN A 129 -20.00 -1.27 -32.97
C ASN A 129 -21.37 -0.63 -33.27
N TRP A 130 -21.77 -0.62 -34.55
CA TRP A 130 -23.08 -0.24 -35.03
C TRP A 130 -23.45 -1.07 -36.26
N GLY A 131 -24.74 -1.08 -36.62
CA GLY A 131 -25.21 -1.72 -37.84
C GLY A 131 -24.79 -0.95 -39.10
N SER A 132 -23.56 -1.15 -39.55
CA SER A 132 -23.03 -0.55 -40.80
C SER A 132 -23.72 -1.18 -42.03
N PRO A 133 -24.18 -0.36 -43.00
CA PRO A 133 -24.86 -0.85 -44.21
C PRO A 133 -23.95 -1.67 -45.13
N VAL A 134 -22.64 -1.59 -44.94
CA VAL A 134 -21.62 -2.31 -45.70
C VAL A 134 -20.71 -3.13 -44.78
N SER A 135 -21.18 -3.50 -43.59
CA SER A 135 -20.42 -4.38 -42.69
C SER A 135 -20.01 -5.67 -43.40
N TRP A 136 -18.76 -6.10 -43.25
CA TRP A 136 -18.27 -7.33 -43.85
C TRP A 136 -18.20 -8.41 -42.76
N ASN A 137 -19.06 -9.42 -42.86
CA ASN A 137 -19.26 -10.55 -41.94
C ASN A 137 -19.98 -10.27 -40.62
N TRP A 138 -19.75 -9.12 -39.97
CA TRP A 138 -20.11 -8.95 -38.56
C TRP A 138 -20.23 -7.49 -38.08
N ASN A 139 -21.19 -7.23 -37.19
CA ASN A 139 -21.39 -5.98 -36.47
C ASN A 139 -22.19 -6.21 -35.17
N SER A 140 -22.22 -5.23 -34.28
CA SER A 140 -22.85 -5.37 -32.95
C SER A 140 -24.39 -5.44 -32.97
N VAL A 141 -25.04 -5.10 -34.08
CA VAL A 141 -26.51 -5.20 -34.23
C VAL A 141 -26.88 -6.61 -34.72
N ASP A 142 -26.12 -7.18 -35.65
CA ASP A 142 -26.39 -8.49 -36.23
C ASP A 142 -25.85 -9.64 -35.39
N THR A 143 -24.79 -9.43 -34.60
CA THR A 143 -24.20 -10.48 -33.75
C THR A 143 -23.68 -9.92 -32.42
N GLY A 144 -23.61 -10.78 -31.39
CA GLY A 144 -23.13 -10.40 -30.06
C GLY A 144 -24.18 -9.59 -29.29
N PRO A 145 -24.03 -8.26 -29.12
CA PRO A 145 -24.93 -7.45 -28.29
C PRO A 145 -26.35 -7.27 -28.81
N HIS A 146 -26.54 -7.36 -30.13
CA HIS A 146 -27.76 -6.95 -30.83
C HIS A 146 -28.18 -5.50 -30.53
N ARG A 147 -27.21 -4.60 -30.46
CA ARG A 147 -27.37 -3.19 -30.04
C ARG A 147 -26.52 -2.25 -30.90
N ASP A 148 -27.03 -1.03 -31.10
CA ASP A 148 -26.31 0.08 -31.73
C ASP A 148 -25.50 0.83 -30.65
N LEU A 149 -24.34 0.27 -30.30
CA LEU A 149 -23.53 0.76 -29.18
C LEU A 149 -23.01 2.19 -29.41
N VAL A 150 -22.71 2.52 -30.68
CA VAL A 150 -22.34 3.86 -31.12
C VAL A 150 -23.48 4.84 -30.82
N GLY A 151 -24.68 4.57 -31.34
CA GLY A 151 -25.85 5.43 -31.15
C GLY A 151 -26.21 5.63 -29.68
N GLU A 152 -26.30 4.54 -28.92
CA GLU A 152 -26.68 4.56 -27.51
C GLU A 152 -25.72 5.38 -26.63
N LEU A 153 -24.40 5.27 -26.86
CA LEU A 153 -23.44 6.11 -26.14
C LEU A 153 -23.54 7.57 -26.56
N GLY A 154 -23.67 7.84 -27.87
CA GLY A 154 -23.78 9.19 -28.41
C GLY A 154 -24.98 9.97 -27.85
N GLU A 155 -26.12 9.30 -27.64
CA GLU A 155 -27.29 9.89 -26.97
C GLU A 155 -27.00 10.24 -25.51
N ALA A 156 -26.46 9.30 -24.73
CA ALA A 156 -26.16 9.50 -23.31
C ALA A 156 -25.11 10.60 -23.06
N LEU A 157 -24.11 10.74 -23.95
CA LEU A 157 -23.11 11.80 -23.87
C LEU A 157 -23.73 13.19 -24.10
N ARG A 158 -24.64 13.31 -25.08
CA ARG A 158 -25.36 14.56 -25.33
C ARG A 158 -26.28 14.93 -24.17
N GLU A 159 -27.00 13.96 -23.60
CA GLU A 159 -27.80 14.15 -22.37
C GLU A 159 -26.93 14.69 -21.21
N SER A 160 -25.63 14.34 -21.20
CA SER A 160 -24.66 14.74 -20.17
C SER A 160 -23.82 15.97 -20.55
N ASN A 161 -24.16 16.68 -21.63
CA ASN A 161 -23.43 17.84 -22.16
C ASN A 161 -21.95 17.56 -22.46
N LEU A 162 -21.64 16.35 -22.95
CA LEU A 162 -20.33 15.94 -23.44
C LEU A 162 -20.32 15.94 -24.96
N ARG A 163 -19.23 16.44 -25.55
CA ARG A 163 -19.01 16.37 -27.01
C ARG A 163 -18.73 14.92 -27.42
N TYR A 164 -19.17 14.57 -28.62
CA TYR A 164 -19.18 13.18 -29.07
C TYR A 164 -18.26 12.96 -30.27
N GLY A 165 -17.19 12.20 -30.06
CA GLY A 165 -16.20 11.84 -31.06
C GLY A 165 -16.23 10.37 -31.42
N LEU A 166 -15.80 10.05 -32.63
CA LEU A 166 -15.78 8.70 -33.18
C LEU A 166 -14.41 8.37 -33.75
N TYR A 167 -13.82 7.30 -33.25
CA TYR A 167 -12.65 6.69 -33.86
C TYR A 167 -13.06 5.71 -34.94
N HIS A 168 -12.34 5.70 -36.06
CA HIS A 168 -12.56 4.78 -37.15
C HIS A 168 -11.25 4.37 -37.83
N SER A 169 -10.94 3.07 -37.81
CA SER A 169 -9.85 2.50 -38.59
C SER A 169 -10.19 2.51 -40.09
N LEU A 170 -9.34 3.15 -40.89
CA LEU A 170 -9.45 3.17 -42.35
C LEU A 170 -9.21 1.78 -42.94
N MET A 171 -8.28 0.99 -42.39
CA MET A 171 -7.97 -0.35 -42.87
C MET A 171 -8.74 -1.47 -42.16
N GLU A 172 -8.77 -2.65 -42.77
CA GLU A 172 -9.24 -3.91 -42.18
C GLU A 172 -8.27 -5.05 -42.51
N TRP A 173 -7.61 -5.61 -41.48
CA TRP A 173 -6.48 -6.53 -41.65
C TRP A 173 -6.73 -7.70 -42.60
N PHE A 174 -7.95 -8.25 -42.59
CA PHE A 174 -8.29 -9.48 -43.31
C PHE A 174 -9.50 -9.33 -44.24
N ASN A 175 -9.90 -8.10 -44.57
CA ASN A 175 -10.93 -7.86 -45.56
C ASN A 175 -10.42 -8.21 -46.98
N PRO A 176 -11.10 -9.06 -47.76
CA PRO A 176 -10.68 -9.46 -49.10
C PRO A 176 -10.49 -8.29 -50.05
N LEU A 177 -11.34 -7.26 -49.98
CA LEU A 177 -11.20 -6.06 -50.81
C LEU A 177 -9.93 -5.30 -50.42
N TYR A 178 -9.66 -5.14 -49.11
CA TYR A 178 -8.44 -4.47 -48.63
C TYR A 178 -7.18 -5.24 -49.03
N LEU A 179 -7.19 -6.56 -48.86
CA LEU A 179 -6.10 -7.43 -49.26
C LEU A 179 -5.86 -7.41 -50.77
N ALA A 180 -6.92 -7.35 -51.59
CA ALA A 180 -6.82 -7.23 -53.04
C ALA A 180 -6.22 -5.87 -53.45
N ASP A 181 -6.70 -4.77 -52.86
CA ASP A 181 -6.14 -3.44 -53.11
C ASP A 181 -4.67 -3.38 -52.67
N LYS A 182 -4.33 -3.95 -51.51
CA LYS A 182 -2.94 -4.06 -51.03
C LYS A 182 -2.05 -4.89 -51.95
N GLN A 183 -2.55 -6.02 -52.47
CA GLN A 183 -1.83 -6.84 -53.46
C GLN A 183 -1.58 -6.08 -54.78
N SER A 184 -2.44 -5.13 -55.13
CA SER A 184 -2.26 -4.24 -56.28
C SER A 184 -1.24 -3.11 -56.05
N ASP A 185 -0.62 -3.04 -54.86
CA ASP A 185 0.16 -1.89 -54.38
C ASP A 185 -0.71 -0.61 -54.30
N PHE A 186 -1.95 -0.77 -53.83
CA PHE A 186 -2.95 0.29 -53.66
C PHE A 186 -3.26 1.08 -54.94
N LYS A 187 -3.19 0.41 -56.10
CA LYS A 187 -3.54 0.98 -57.42
C LYS A 187 -5.03 0.87 -57.72
N THR A 188 -5.72 -0.10 -57.13
CA THR A 188 -7.19 -0.19 -57.10
C THR A 188 -7.70 0.40 -55.79
N GLN A 189 -8.99 0.79 -55.76
CA GLN A 189 -9.65 1.43 -54.62
C GLN A 189 -10.99 0.74 -54.29
N SER A 190 -11.15 -0.54 -54.61
CA SER A 190 -12.42 -1.25 -54.41
C SER A 190 -12.84 -1.26 -52.94
N PHE A 191 -11.91 -1.48 -52.01
CA PHE A 191 -12.19 -1.41 -50.58
C PHE A 191 -12.59 0.01 -50.15
N VAL A 192 -11.94 1.03 -50.69
CA VAL A 192 -12.25 2.42 -50.36
C VAL A 192 -13.65 2.80 -50.84
N LEU A 193 -14.00 2.44 -52.07
CA LEU A 193 -15.28 2.79 -52.70
C LEU A 193 -16.46 1.98 -52.16
N GLU A 194 -16.28 0.67 -51.93
CA GLU A 194 -17.38 -0.24 -51.57
C GLU A 194 -17.56 -0.40 -50.06
N LYS A 195 -16.51 -0.10 -49.27
CA LYS A 195 -16.48 -0.40 -47.84
C LYS A 195 -16.14 0.81 -46.97
N MET A 196 -14.92 1.34 -47.06
CA MET A 196 -14.46 2.36 -46.09
C MET A 196 -15.21 3.69 -46.22
N MET A 197 -15.36 4.25 -47.43
CA MET A 197 -16.05 5.53 -47.61
C MET A 197 -17.52 5.47 -47.23
N PRO A 198 -18.33 4.50 -47.71
CA PRO A 198 -19.72 4.38 -47.29
C PRO A 198 -19.90 4.35 -45.76
N GLU A 199 -18.98 3.72 -45.01
CA GLU A 199 -19.00 3.74 -43.54
C GLU A 199 -18.75 5.12 -42.96
N LEU A 200 -17.74 5.84 -43.45
CA LEU A 200 -17.46 7.20 -42.98
C LEU A 200 -18.64 8.15 -43.24
N TYR A 201 -19.25 8.09 -44.42
CA TYR A 201 -20.45 8.88 -44.73
C TYR A 201 -21.62 8.50 -43.83
N ASP A 202 -21.88 7.20 -43.62
CA ASP A 202 -22.94 6.71 -42.73
C ASP A 202 -22.74 7.20 -41.30
N LEU A 203 -21.53 7.07 -40.75
CA LEU A 203 -21.22 7.53 -39.39
C LEU A 203 -21.52 9.02 -39.20
N VAL A 204 -21.09 9.86 -40.16
CA VAL A 204 -21.29 11.30 -40.10
C VAL A 204 -22.77 11.67 -40.21
N LEU A 205 -23.47 11.08 -41.18
CA LEU A 205 -24.88 11.39 -41.44
C LEU A 205 -25.79 10.90 -40.31
N LYS A 206 -25.54 9.69 -39.80
CA LYS A 206 -26.35 9.04 -38.78
C LYS A 206 -26.08 9.61 -37.40
N TYR A 207 -24.80 9.68 -37.01
CA TYR A 207 -24.43 9.98 -35.62
C TYR A 207 -23.96 11.39 -35.38
N LYS A 208 -23.71 12.20 -36.42
CA LYS A 208 -23.33 13.64 -36.28
C LYS A 208 -22.26 13.87 -35.20
N PRO A 209 -21.07 13.28 -35.33
CA PRO A 209 -19.99 13.45 -34.35
C PRO A 209 -19.38 14.85 -34.41
N ASP A 210 -18.97 15.36 -33.26
CA ASP A 210 -18.14 16.57 -33.13
C ASP A 210 -16.67 16.29 -33.51
N LEU A 211 -16.22 15.03 -33.50
CA LEU A 211 -14.83 14.66 -33.82
C LEU A 211 -14.80 13.34 -34.61
N ILE A 212 -13.99 13.30 -35.67
CA ILE A 212 -13.63 12.05 -36.38
C ILE A 212 -12.14 11.78 -36.19
N TRP A 213 -11.83 10.68 -35.51
CA TRP A 213 -10.48 10.24 -35.22
C TRP A 213 -10.13 9.08 -36.17
N SER A 214 -9.45 9.36 -37.26
CA SER A 214 -9.03 8.34 -38.23
C SER A 214 -7.77 7.60 -37.78
N ASP A 215 -7.59 6.35 -38.19
CA ASP A 215 -6.38 5.56 -37.91
C ASP A 215 -6.20 4.45 -38.96
N GLY A 216 -5.11 3.70 -38.93
CA GLY A 216 -4.91 2.60 -39.89
C GLY A 216 -4.50 3.08 -41.29
N ASP A 217 -3.98 4.30 -41.40
CA ASP A 217 -3.75 5.01 -42.64
C ASP A 217 -2.34 4.78 -43.24
N TRP A 218 -1.42 4.26 -42.42
CA TRP A 218 0.03 4.24 -42.69
C TRP A 218 0.47 3.44 -43.92
N GLU A 219 -0.32 2.46 -44.39
CA GLU A 219 0.08 1.59 -45.50
C GLU A 219 -0.08 2.25 -46.88
N ALA A 220 -0.94 3.27 -47.01
CA ALA A 220 -1.31 3.84 -48.30
C ALA A 220 -1.42 5.38 -48.25
N PRO A 221 -1.19 6.09 -49.37
CA PRO A 221 -1.29 7.55 -49.41
C PRO A 221 -2.74 8.03 -49.27
N ASP A 222 -2.92 9.30 -48.90
CA ASP A 222 -4.22 9.98 -48.79
C ASP A 222 -5.05 9.94 -50.08
N SER A 223 -4.38 9.87 -51.23
CA SER A 223 -5.02 9.67 -52.54
C SER A 223 -5.72 8.32 -52.68
N TYR A 224 -5.12 7.23 -52.18
CA TYR A 224 -5.78 5.91 -52.14
C TYR A 224 -6.96 5.95 -51.17
N TRP A 225 -6.78 6.54 -49.99
CA TRP A 225 -7.87 6.65 -49.03
C TRP A 225 -8.97 7.63 -49.46
N ASN A 226 -8.77 8.41 -50.52
CA ASN A 226 -9.67 9.49 -50.96
C ASN A 226 -10.01 10.50 -49.84
N SER A 227 -9.04 10.73 -48.95
CA SER A 227 -9.24 11.49 -47.71
C SER A 227 -9.55 12.96 -47.96
N THR A 228 -8.85 13.62 -48.88
CA THR A 228 -9.05 15.05 -49.15
C THR A 228 -10.44 15.35 -49.71
N SER A 229 -10.99 14.46 -50.54
CA SER A 229 -12.36 14.56 -51.06
C SER A 229 -13.39 14.41 -49.93
N PHE A 230 -13.19 13.43 -49.04
CA PHE A 230 -14.06 13.22 -47.89
C PHE A 230 -14.03 14.43 -46.94
N LEU A 231 -12.83 14.93 -46.60
CA LEU A 231 -12.68 16.10 -45.74
C LEU A 231 -13.27 17.38 -46.35
N ALA A 232 -13.12 17.56 -47.67
CA ALA A 232 -13.77 18.68 -48.37
C ALA A 232 -15.30 18.58 -48.27
N TRP A 233 -15.89 17.39 -48.45
CA TRP A 233 -17.32 17.20 -48.22
C TRP A 233 -17.69 17.43 -46.75
N LEU A 234 -16.90 16.92 -45.81
CA LEU A 234 -17.12 17.03 -44.37
C LEU A 234 -17.21 18.50 -43.94
N TYR A 235 -16.34 19.35 -44.48
CA TYR A 235 -16.29 20.78 -44.14
C TYR A 235 -17.26 21.67 -44.94
N ASN A 236 -17.76 21.21 -46.08
CA ASN A 236 -18.66 22.01 -46.91
C ASN A 236 -20.14 21.65 -46.72
N ASP A 237 -20.45 20.35 -46.72
CA ASP A 237 -21.80 19.84 -46.99
C ASP A 237 -22.35 18.94 -45.88
N SER A 238 -21.50 18.41 -45.00
CA SER A 238 -21.96 17.54 -43.91
C SER A 238 -22.81 18.27 -42.86
N PRO A 239 -23.64 17.56 -42.08
CA PRO A 239 -24.43 18.14 -40.99
C PRO A 239 -23.59 18.64 -39.80
N VAL A 240 -22.29 18.35 -39.76
CA VAL A 240 -21.38 18.68 -38.66
C VAL A 240 -20.27 19.66 -39.08
N LYS A 241 -20.35 20.22 -40.28
CA LYS A 241 -19.32 21.09 -40.87
C LYS A 241 -18.86 22.25 -40.00
N ASP A 242 -19.72 22.76 -39.13
CA ASP A 242 -19.44 23.90 -38.25
C ASP A 242 -18.76 23.48 -36.92
N THR A 243 -18.84 22.22 -36.53
CA THR A 243 -18.33 21.72 -35.23
C THR A 243 -17.24 20.68 -35.37
N VAL A 244 -17.20 19.93 -36.47
CA VAL A 244 -16.34 18.75 -36.61
C VAL A 244 -14.86 19.10 -36.61
N VAL A 245 -14.07 18.28 -35.91
CA VAL A 245 -12.61 18.27 -35.97
C VAL A 245 -12.09 16.90 -36.38
N VAL A 246 -10.92 16.86 -37.00
CA VAL A 246 -10.25 15.64 -37.45
C VAL A 246 -8.79 15.64 -37.04
N ASN A 247 -8.23 14.46 -36.76
CA ASN A 247 -6.81 14.28 -36.47
C ASN A 247 -5.96 14.29 -37.77
N ASP A 248 -4.69 13.88 -37.67
CA ASP A 248 -3.67 13.92 -38.73
C ASP A 248 -3.35 12.55 -39.37
N ARG A 249 -4.23 11.55 -39.19
CA ARG A 249 -4.02 10.17 -39.66
C ARG A 249 -4.87 9.80 -40.88
N TRP A 250 -4.78 10.62 -41.92
CA TRP A 250 -5.58 10.49 -43.15
C TRP A 250 -4.84 9.89 -44.34
N GLY A 251 -3.62 9.40 -44.16
CA GLY A 251 -2.83 8.74 -45.18
C GLY A 251 -1.34 8.81 -44.89
N ARG A 252 -0.58 7.90 -45.49
CA ARG A 252 0.88 7.86 -45.38
C ARG A 252 1.51 9.22 -45.69
N GLY A 253 2.11 9.82 -44.67
CA GLY A 253 2.75 11.13 -44.75
C GLY A 253 1.90 12.32 -44.27
N CYS A 254 0.69 12.10 -43.77
CA CYS A 254 -0.16 13.15 -43.20
C CYS A 254 0.17 13.49 -41.74
N SER A 255 0.66 12.51 -40.98
CA SER A 255 1.04 12.66 -39.57
C SER A 255 2.01 13.84 -39.36
N CYS A 256 1.72 14.69 -38.36
CA CYS A 256 2.36 15.98 -38.08
C CYS A 256 2.38 17.00 -39.24
N ARG A 257 1.55 16.84 -40.29
CA ARG A 257 1.58 17.72 -41.46
C ARG A 257 0.21 18.26 -41.86
N HIS A 258 -0.83 17.46 -41.71
CA HIS A 258 -2.17 17.75 -42.21
C HIS A 258 -3.24 17.44 -41.15
N GLY A 259 -4.43 18.01 -41.29
CA GLY A 259 -5.56 17.74 -40.41
C GLY A 259 -5.83 18.86 -39.39
N GLY A 260 -6.96 18.75 -38.68
CA GLY A 260 -7.42 19.80 -37.76
C GLY A 260 -6.60 19.90 -36.47
N PHE A 261 -5.97 18.80 -36.06
CA PHE A 261 -4.98 18.77 -34.98
C PHE A 261 -3.99 17.61 -35.19
N TYR A 262 -2.81 17.74 -34.60
CA TYR A 262 -1.76 16.73 -34.71
C TYR A 262 -1.81 15.74 -33.55
N ASN A 263 -1.78 14.45 -33.85
CA ASN A 263 -1.45 13.42 -32.90
C ASN A 263 -0.04 12.87 -33.19
N CYS A 264 0.47 12.92 -34.42
CA CYS A 264 1.81 12.47 -34.83
C CYS A 264 2.10 10.97 -34.67
N ALA A 265 2.09 10.49 -33.43
CA ALA A 265 2.33 9.10 -33.05
C ALA A 265 1.57 8.79 -31.75
N ASP A 266 1.52 7.51 -31.39
CA ASP A 266 0.97 7.10 -30.11
C ASP A 266 1.75 7.76 -28.97
N LYS A 267 1.03 8.32 -27.99
CA LYS A 267 1.61 9.02 -26.83
C LYS A 267 2.56 10.17 -27.21
N TYR A 268 2.34 10.82 -28.35
CA TYR A 268 3.14 11.97 -28.80
C TYR A 268 3.23 13.07 -27.74
N ARG A 269 4.44 13.57 -27.50
CA ARG A 269 4.73 14.71 -26.62
C ARG A 269 5.76 15.62 -27.30
N PRO A 270 5.38 16.83 -27.73
CA PRO A 270 6.34 17.76 -28.29
C PRO A 270 7.27 18.28 -27.18
N GLY A 271 8.55 18.48 -27.50
CA GLY A 271 9.52 19.04 -26.54
C GLY A 271 9.42 20.56 -26.37
N THR A 272 8.72 21.24 -27.28
CA THR A 272 8.51 22.70 -27.29
C THR A 272 7.10 23.01 -27.78
N LEU A 273 6.61 24.24 -27.54
CA LEU A 273 5.26 24.65 -27.97
C LEU A 273 5.11 24.53 -29.50
N PRO A 274 4.21 23.67 -30.02
CA PRO A 274 3.97 23.56 -31.45
C PRO A 274 3.15 24.74 -32.00
N ASP A 275 3.36 25.07 -33.27
CA ASP A 275 2.60 26.12 -33.99
C ASP A 275 1.19 25.68 -34.43
N HIS A 276 0.86 24.40 -34.23
CA HIS A 276 -0.42 23.80 -34.59
C HIS A 276 -1.05 23.10 -33.39
N LYS A 277 -2.38 23.09 -33.31
CA LYS A 277 -3.08 22.35 -32.25
C LYS A 277 -2.73 20.87 -32.31
N TRP A 278 -2.59 20.25 -31.15
CA TRP A 278 -2.26 18.83 -31.05
C TRP A 278 -3.02 18.16 -29.90
N GLU A 279 -3.02 16.83 -29.90
CA GLU A 279 -3.67 15.99 -28.89
C GLU A 279 -2.75 14.84 -28.49
N MET A 280 -2.52 14.70 -27.19
CA MET A 280 -1.87 13.53 -26.60
C MET A 280 -2.91 12.46 -26.33
N CYS A 281 -2.77 11.31 -26.98
CA CYS A 281 -3.54 10.12 -26.64
C CYS A 281 -2.71 9.23 -25.71
N SER A 282 -3.25 8.88 -24.55
CA SER A 282 -2.60 8.02 -23.54
C SER A 282 -3.56 6.96 -23.03
N SER A 283 -3.09 6.01 -22.24
CA SER A 283 -3.89 4.86 -21.77
C SER A 283 -3.69 4.56 -20.29
N LEU A 284 -4.79 4.28 -19.58
CA LEU A 284 -4.72 3.87 -18.17
C LEU A 284 -3.98 2.55 -17.97
N ASP A 285 -4.20 1.58 -18.86
CA ASP A 285 -3.31 0.43 -18.96
C ASP A 285 -2.10 0.83 -19.79
N ARG A 286 -0.91 0.86 -19.18
CA ARG A 286 0.30 1.32 -19.84
C ARG A 286 0.68 0.45 -21.05
N LEU A 287 0.20 -0.80 -21.09
CA LEU A 287 0.57 -1.79 -22.09
C LEU A 287 -0.48 -2.02 -23.20
N SER A 288 -1.70 -1.48 -23.07
CA SER A 288 -2.80 -1.78 -23.98
C SER A 288 -3.82 -0.64 -24.06
N TRP A 289 -4.45 -0.47 -25.23
CA TRP A 289 -5.64 0.38 -25.35
C TRP A 289 -6.91 -0.42 -25.02
N GLY A 290 -7.01 -1.65 -25.50
CA GLY A 290 -8.09 -2.58 -25.17
C GLY A 290 -7.99 -3.15 -23.75
N TYR A 291 -9.06 -3.78 -23.28
CA TYR A 291 -9.08 -4.46 -21.98
C TYR A 291 -8.24 -5.74 -21.98
N ARG A 292 -7.39 -5.91 -20.97
CA ARG A 292 -6.76 -7.21 -20.65
C ARG A 292 -7.03 -7.63 -19.20
N SER A 293 -7.43 -8.88 -19.02
CA SER A 293 -7.77 -9.43 -17.70
C SER A 293 -6.55 -9.79 -16.85
N ASN A 294 -5.36 -9.84 -17.45
CA ASN A 294 -4.10 -10.20 -16.80
C ASN A 294 -3.26 -8.99 -16.38
N MET A 295 -3.83 -7.78 -16.36
CA MET A 295 -3.12 -6.59 -15.90
C MET A 295 -2.80 -6.64 -14.41
N SER A 296 -1.59 -6.20 -14.06
CA SER A 296 -1.18 -5.96 -12.68
C SER A 296 -1.34 -4.47 -12.32
N LEU A 297 -1.46 -4.17 -11.02
CA LEU A 297 -1.63 -2.78 -10.56
C LEU A 297 -0.46 -1.86 -10.97
N ALA A 298 0.76 -2.39 -11.04
CA ALA A 298 1.96 -1.62 -11.44
C ALA A 298 1.93 -1.20 -12.93
N GLU A 299 1.17 -1.91 -13.76
CA GLU A 299 0.99 -1.59 -15.18
C GLU A 299 -0.17 -0.61 -15.41
N VAL A 300 -0.98 -0.31 -14.38
CA VAL A 300 -2.01 0.73 -14.43
C VAL A 300 -1.39 2.08 -14.04
N MET A 301 -1.61 3.10 -14.86
CA MET A 301 -1.16 4.46 -14.61
C MET A 301 -1.61 4.96 -13.24
N ASP A 302 -0.67 5.50 -12.46
CA ASP A 302 -0.94 6.14 -11.18
C ASP A 302 -1.43 7.59 -11.36
N GLU A 303 -2.03 8.13 -10.30
CA GLU A 303 -2.65 9.44 -10.29
C GLU A 303 -1.66 10.58 -10.61
N MET A 304 -0.45 10.53 -10.05
CA MET A 304 0.55 11.58 -10.26
C MET A 304 1.03 11.61 -11.71
N SER A 305 1.32 10.45 -12.30
CA SER A 305 1.70 10.34 -13.72
C SER A 305 0.61 10.91 -14.63
N MET A 306 -0.66 10.63 -14.34
CA MET A 306 -1.78 11.12 -15.14
C MET A 306 -1.96 12.65 -15.06
N ILE A 307 -1.81 13.22 -13.86
CA ILE A 307 -1.86 14.67 -13.65
C ILE A 307 -0.66 15.34 -14.33
N GLU A 308 0.52 14.74 -14.23
CA GLU A 308 1.72 15.20 -14.91
C GLU A 308 1.50 15.24 -16.43
N GLU A 309 1.04 14.15 -17.05
CA GLU A 309 0.75 14.09 -18.48
C GLU A 309 -0.25 15.19 -18.91
N LEU A 310 -1.32 15.37 -18.13
CA LEU A 310 -2.31 16.41 -18.39
C LEU A 310 -1.69 17.82 -18.36
N VAL A 311 -0.98 18.15 -17.28
CA VAL A 311 -0.40 19.48 -17.07
C VAL A 311 0.61 19.80 -18.16
N GLN A 312 1.51 18.87 -18.46
CA GLN A 312 2.50 19.00 -19.54
C GLN A 312 1.82 19.27 -20.88
N THR A 313 0.80 18.46 -21.20
CA THR A 313 0.05 18.55 -22.46
C THR A 313 -0.60 19.92 -22.61
N VAL A 314 -1.31 20.39 -21.58
CA VAL A 314 -2.07 21.64 -21.64
C VAL A 314 -1.15 22.86 -21.65
N SER A 315 -0.05 22.83 -20.88
CA SER A 315 0.98 23.88 -20.91
C SER A 315 1.62 24.04 -22.29
N LEU A 316 1.76 22.95 -23.04
CA LEU A 316 2.23 22.94 -24.42
C LEU A 316 1.10 23.08 -25.45
N GLY A 317 -0.12 23.48 -25.03
CA GLY A 317 -1.23 23.83 -25.92
C GLY A 317 -2.03 22.64 -26.45
N GLY A 318 -1.74 21.43 -25.98
CA GLY A 318 -2.42 20.21 -26.40
C GLY A 318 -3.76 19.98 -25.71
N ASN A 319 -4.48 18.97 -26.19
CA ASN A 319 -5.54 18.29 -25.44
C ASN A 319 -5.05 16.93 -24.96
N TYR A 320 -5.51 16.47 -23.80
CA TYR A 320 -5.22 15.18 -23.22
C TYR A 320 -6.41 14.24 -23.38
N LEU A 321 -6.23 13.18 -24.16
CA LEU A 321 -7.23 12.16 -24.45
C LEU A 321 -6.84 10.84 -23.77
N LEU A 322 -7.50 10.54 -22.64
CA LEU A 322 -7.14 9.40 -21.78
C LEU A 322 -8.02 8.18 -22.09
N ASN A 323 -7.38 7.08 -22.47
CA ASN A 323 -8.07 5.86 -22.87
C ASN A 323 -8.43 4.92 -21.71
N VAL A 324 -9.61 4.31 -21.84
CA VAL A 324 -10.05 3.15 -21.09
C VAL A 324 -10.48 1.99 -22.01
N GLY A 325 -10.15 0.77 -21.59
CA GLY A 325 -10.59 -0.47 -22.26
C GLY A 325 -11.69 -1.17 -21.43
N PRO A 326 -12.95 -1.19 -21.89
CA PRO A 326 -14.03 -1.93 -21.21
C PRO A 326 -13.99 -3.44 -21.49
N THR A 327 -14.56 -4.23 -20.56
CA THR A 327 -14.70 -5.69 -20.74
C THR A 327 -15.71 -6.02 -21.85
N LYS A 328 -15.74 -7.28 -22.32
CA LYS A 328 -16.73 -7.72 -23.32
C LYS A 328 -18.18 -7.57 -22.88
N GLU A 329 -18.46 -7.54 -21.58
CA GLU A 329 -19.78 -7.29 -21.01
C GLU A 329 -20.13 -5.79 -20.96
N GLY A 330 -19.19 -4.88 -21.21
CA GLY A 330 -19.44 -3.43 -21.14
C GLY A 330 -19.18 -2.81 -19.77
N VAL A 331 -18.37 -3.48 -18.94
CA VAL A 331 -17.92 -2.94 -17.65
C VAL A 331 -16.62 -2.17 -17.84
N ILE A 332 -16.59 -0.90 -17.43
CA ILE A 332 -15.33 -0.22 -17.13
C ILE A 332 -14.88 -0.72 -15.77
N VAL A 333 -13.77 -1.44 -15.68
CA VAL A 333 -13.37 -2.10 -14.43
C VAL A 333 -13.13 -1.10 -13.29
N PRO A 334 -13.35 -1.48 -12.01
CA PRO A 334 -13.28 -0.55 -10.88
C PRO A 334 -12.00 0.25 -10.78
N ILE A 335 -10.85 -0.33 -11.13
CA ILE A 335 -9.56 0.36 -11.11
C ILE A 335 -9.52 1.53 -12.12
N PHE A 336 -10.10 1.37 -13.31
CA PHE A 336 -10.18 2.45 -14.30
C PHE A 336 -11.19 3.52 -13.87
N GLN A 337 -12.31 3.12 -13.26
CA GLN A 337 -13.26 4.08 -12.69
C GLN A 337 -12.59 4.92 -11.59
N GLU A 338 -11.82 4.29 -10.70
CA GLU A 338 -11.12 4.98 -9.62
C GLU A 338 -10.14 6.03 -10.18
N ARG A 339 -9.30 5.67 -11.17
CA ARG A 339 -8.36 6.61 -11.81
C ARG A 339 -9.06 7.77 -12.50
N LEU A 340 -10.12 7.50 -13.25
CA LEU A 340 -10.92 8.56 -13.87
C LEU A 340 -11.51 9.51 -12.81
N LEU A 341 -12.04 8.97 -11.71
CA LEU A 341 -12.57 9.78 -10.61
C LEU A 341 -11.47 10.55 -9.86
N ALA A 342 -10.25 10.00 -9.78
CA ALA A 342 -9.09 10.71 -9.21
C ALA A 342 -8.72 11.94 -10.04
N LEU A 343 -8.64 11.79 -11.37
CA LEU A 343 -8.47 12.92 -12.30
C LEU A 343 -9.55 13.98 -12.09
N GLY A 344 -10.80 13.52 -11.99
CA GLY A 344 -11.96 14.38 -11.74
C GLY A 344 -11.86 15.21 -10.48
N ARG A 345 -11.46 14.60 -9.34
CA ARG A 345 -11.25 15.30 -8.07
C ARG A 345 -10.18 16.39 -8.17
N TRP A 346 -9.08 16.10 -8.87
CA TRP A 346 -8.02 17.07 -9.09
C TRP A 346 -8.50 18.23 -9.98
N LEU A 347 -9.26 17.93 -11.04
CA LEU A 347 -9.84 18.93 -11.96
C LEU A 347 -10.98 19.74 -11.35
N GLU A 348 -11.71 19.22 -10.37
CA GLU A 348 -12.71 19.98 -9.62
C GLU A 348 -12.06 21.14 -8.85
N THR A 349 -10.84 20.92 -8.34
CA THR A 349 -10.08 21.93 -7.59
C THR A 349 -9.24 22.81 -8.51
N ASN A 350 -8.54 22.22 -9.48
CA ASN A 350 -7.51 22.91 -10.28
C ASN A 350 -7.93 23.18 -11.73
N GLY A 351 -9.18 22.85 -12.10
CA GLY A 351 -9.65 22.90 -13.48
C GLY A 351 -9.62 24.29 -14.12
N GLU A 352 -9.64 25.36 -13.34
CA GLU A 352 -9.52 26.74 -13.86
C GLU A 352 -8.17 26.96 -14.56
N ALA A 353 -7.09 26.33 -14.05
CA ALA A 353 -5.76 26.38 -14.65
C ALA A 353 -5.65 25.51 -15.92
N ILE A 354 -6.65 24.65 -16.18
CA ILE A 354 -6.67 23.72 -17.30
C ILE A 354 -7.63 24.19 -18.38
N TYR A 355 -8.94 24.17 -18.11
CA TYR A 355 -9.96 24.41 -19.13
C TYR A 355 -9.90 25.82 -19.69
N GLU A 356 -10.03 25.92 -21.01
CA GLU A 356 -9.97 27.19 -21.76
C GLU A 356 -8.66 27.97 -21.60
N SER A 357 -7.65 27.39 -20.95
CA SER A 357 -6.34 28.02 -20.80
C SER A 357 -5.56 28.01 -22.12
N GLN A 358 -4.55 28.85 -22.19
CA GLN A 358 -3.61 28.96 -23.30
C GLN A 358 -2.19 28.77 -22.79
N PRO A 359 -1.27 28.25 -23.64
CA PRO A 359 0.15 28.27 -23.35
C PRO A 359 0.59 29.67 -22.94
N TRP A 360 1.21 29.79 -21.77
CA TRP A 360 1.82 31.05 -21.37
C TRP A 360 3.14 31.25 -22.11
N ARG A 361 3.70 32.46 -22.13
CA ARG A 361 4.95 32.78 -22.86
C ARG A 361 6.15 31.87 -22.50
N VAL A 362 6.15 31.32 -21.28
CA VAL A 362 7.06 30.28 -20.82
C VAL A 362 6.20 29.09 -20.44
N GLN A 363 6.42 27.91 -21.01
CA GLN A 363 5.62 26.72 -20.70
C GLN A 363 6.12 25.97 -19.46
N MET A 364 7.44 25.98 -19.23
CA MET A 364 8.08 25.31 -18.12
C MET A 364 9.32 26.06 -17.65
N GLU A 365 9.54 26.10 -16.34
CA GLU A 365 10.82 26.45 -15.73
C GLU A 365 11.45 25.23 -15.06
N ASN A 366 12.69 24.95 -15.44
CA ASN A 366 13.45 23.84 -14.87
C ASN A 366 14.16 24.28 -13.58
N THR A 367 13.37 24.47 -12.51
CA THR A 367 13.89 24.63 -11.14
C THR A 367 14.01 23.28 -10.43
N THR A 368 14.48 23.25 -9.18
CA THR A 368 14.56 22.03 -8.35
C THR A 368 13.24 21.24 -8.28
N ASN A 369 12.11 21.89 -8.54
CA ASN A 369 10.82 21.28 -8.85
C ASN A 369 10.35 21.83 -10.21
N SER A 370 9.88 20.98 -11.12
CA SER A 370 9.39 21.44 -12.42
C SER A 370 8.09 22.24 -12.23
N VAL A 371 8.08 23.50 -12.69
CA VAL A 371 6.90 24.36 -12.70
C VAL A 371 6.44 24.55 -14.13
N TRP A 372 5.17 24.24 -14.37
CA TRP A 372 4.48 24.37 -15.64
C TRP A 372 3.54 25.55 -15.61
N TYR A 373 3.32 26.19 -16.75
CA TYR A 373 2.49 27.37 -16.82
C TYR A 373 1.37 27.24 -17.85
N THR A 374 0.24 27.80 -17.47
CA THR A 374 -0.88 28.08 -18.37
C THR A 374 -1.35 29.52 -18.09
N SER A 375 -2.17 30.07 -18.99
CA SER A 375 -2.73 31.40 -18.80
C SER A 375 -4.18 31.47 -19.25
N LYS A 376 -4.97 32.34 -18.59
CA LYS A 376 -6.35 32.63 -18.96
C LYS A 376 -6.61 34.12 -18.76
N GLY A 377 -6.71 34.85 -19.87
CA GLY A 377 -6.80 36.31 -19.83
C GLY A 377 -5.58 36.92 -19.13
N PRO A 378 -5.74 37.77 -18.10
CA PRO A 378 -4.62 38.36 -17.37
C PRO A 378 -4.01 37.42 -16.32
N VAL A 379 -4.62 36.26 -16.05
CA VAL A 379 -4.19 35.33 -15.00
C VAL A 379 -3.17 34.35 -15.56
N VAL A 380 -2.07 34.16 -14.83
CA VAL A 380 -1.04 33.15 -15.09
C VAL A 380 -1.11 32.12 -13.98
N PHE A 381 -1.24 30.84 -14.34
CA PHE A 381 -1.23 29.74 -13.40
C PHE A 381 0.15 29.10 -13.39
N ALA A 382 0.78 29.06 -12.22
CA ALA A 382 2.00 28.30 -11.97
C ALA A 382 1.61 26.95 -11.34
N ILE A 383 1.76 25.88 -12.10
CA ILE A 383 1.38 24.52 -11.71
C ILE A 383 2.65 23.74 -11.38
N PHE A 384 2.81 23.36 -10.13
CA PHE A 384 3.93 22.55 -9.65
C PHE A 384 3.40 21.18 -9.20
N LEU A 385 4.07 20.11 -9.65
CA LEU A 385 3.68 18.74 -9.31
C LEU A 385 4.25 18.29 -7.97
N LEU A 386 5.30 18.96 -7.50
CA LEU A 386 5.97 18.70 -6.22
C LEU A 386 6.21 20.03 -5.50
N TRP A 387 5.82 20.09 -4.22
CA TRP A 387 6.09 21.25 -3.39
C TRP A 387 7.52 21.20 -2.84
N PRO A 388 8.30 22.31 -2.92
CA PRO A 388 9.65 22.38 -2.37
C PRO A 388 9.75 21.92 -0.90
N ARG A 389 10.82 21.19 -0.55
CA ARG A 389 11.04 20.66 0.81
C ARG A 389 11.23 21.76 1.86
N ASP A 390 11.86 22.87 1.48
CA ASP A 390 12.06 24.08 2.28
C ASP A 390 10.81 25.00 2.34
N GLY A 391 9.77 24.69 1.55
CA GLY A 391 8.52 25.46 1.52
C GLY A 391 8.62 26.77 0.74
N VAL A 392 9.72 27.00 0.01
CA VAL A 392 9.92 28.20 -0.80
C VAL A 392 9.94 27.82 -2.27
N LEU A 393 8.95 28.28 -3.03
CA LEU A 393 8.91 28.13 -4.49
C LEU A 393 9.43 29.42 -5.14
N CYS A 394 10.61 29.33 -5.74
CA CYS A 394 11.17 30.43 -6.52
C CYS A 394 10.68 30.34 -7.97
N LEU A 395 9.96 31.36 -8.44
CA LEU A 395 9.51 31.48 -9.83
C LEU A 395 10.34 32.56 -10.52
N SER A 396 10.99 32.23 -11.63
CA SER A 396 11.92 33.12 -12.32
C SER A 396 11.31 33.83 -13.54
N SER A 397 10.29 33.28 -14.19
CA SER A 397 9.66 33.90 -15.37
C SER A 397 8.57 34.93 -15.07
N PRO A 398 7.76 34.81 -14.00
CA PRO A 398 6.85 35.86 -13.61
C PRO A 398 7.62 37.07 -13.10
N ILE A 399 7.44 38.23 -13.75
CA ILE A 399 8.03 39.50 -13.32
C ILE A 399 6.91 40.29 -12.64
N PRO A 400 6.90 40.42 -11.30
CA PRO A 400 5.83 41.09 -10.59
C PRO A 400 5.89 42.62 -10.78
N SER A 401 4.72 43.26 -10.75
CA SER A 401 4.54 44.71 -10.64
C SER A 401 3.91 45.05 -9.29
N PRO A 402 3.87 46.33 -8.85
CA PRO A 402 3.20 46.71 -7.61
C PRO A 402 1.71 46.30 -7.51
N GLY A 403 1.05 46.04 -8.65
CA GLY A 403 -0.34 45.56 -8.69
C GLY A 403 -0.49 44.04 -8.79
N THR A 404 0.60 43.27 -8.80
CA THR A 404 0.55 41.81 -8.90
C THR A 404 0.03 41.20 -7.60
N GLN A 405 -1.04 40.41 -7.71
CA GLN A 405 -1.57 39.62 -6.61
C GLN A 405 -1.24 38.15 -6.84
N VAL A 406 -0.79 37.47 -5.79
CA VAL A 406 -0.53 36.03 -5.80
C VAL A 406 -1.50 35.39 -4.83
N SER A 407 -2.32 34.48 -5.33
CA SER A 407 -3.28 33.71 -4.55
C SER A 407 -3.10 32.22 -4.85
N SER A 408 -3.20 31.37 -3.82
CA SER A 408 -3.28 29.94 -4.05
C SER A 408 -4.65 29.59 -4.61
N ALA A 409 -4.70 28.99 -5.81
CA ALA A 409 -5.95 28.54 -6.43
C ALA A 409 -6.59 27.34 -5.68
N ALA A 410 -5.83 26.68 -4.81
CA ALA A 410 -6.27 25.55 -4.00
C ALA A 410 -5.68 25.61 -2.59
N ALA A 411 -6.49 25.40 -1.55
CA ALA A 411 -5.97 24.73 -0.35
C ALA A 411 -5.56 23.33 -0.82
N ALA A 412 -4.31 22.93 -0.64
CA ALA A 412 -3.79 21.66 -1.11
C ALA A 412 -4.62 20.49 -0.54
N ALA A 413 -5.65 20.08 -1.26
CA ALA A 413 -6.34 18.82 -1.01
C ALA A 413 -5.42 17.71 -1.53
N GLY A 414 -4.66 17.10 -0.62
CA GLY A 414 -3.84 15.92 -0.93
C GLY A 414 -2.42 15.91 -0.38
N ALA A 415 -1.89 17.05 0.10
CA ALA A 415 -0.58 17.06 0.75
C ALA A 415 -0.74 16.96 2.27
N TYR A 416 -0.26 15.86 2.85
CA TYR A 416 -0.15 15.75 4.30
C TYR A 416 0.79 16.85 4.86
N PRO A 417 0.54 17.36 6.09
CA PRO A 417 1.50 18.22 6.74
C PRO A 417 2.84 17.48 6.90
N LYS A 418 3.96 18.14 6.56
CA LYS A 418 5.30 17.55 6.72
C LYS A 418 5.64 17.24 8.18
N ARG A 419 5.03 17.98 9.09
CA ARG A 419 5.22 17.84 10.53
C ARG A 419 3.87 17.93 11.24
N VAL A 420 3.65 17.03 12.20
CA VAL A 420 2.47 17.06 13.08
C VAL A 420 2.92 17.27 14.52
N LYS A 421 2.30 18.24 15.20
CA LYS A 421 2.45 18.44 16.64
C LYS A 421 1.49 17.52 17.37
N VAL A 422 2.02 16.64 18.21
CA VAL A 422 1.23 15.78 19.08
C VAL A 422 1.09 16.44 20.44
N VAL A 423 -0.16 16.61 20.91
CA VAL A 423 -0.47 17.09 22.26
C VAL A 423 -0.87 15.87 23.09
N GLU A 424 -0.01 15.51 24.03
CA GLU A 424 -0.23 14.35 24.90
C GLU A 424 -1.14 14.74 26.06
N VAL A 425 -2.36 14.20 26.10
CA VAL A 425 -3.37 14.52 27.11
C VAL A 425 -3.55 13.43 28.17
N GLY A 426 -2.80 12.33 28.08
CA GLY A 426 -2.89 11.18 28.98
C GLY A 426 -2.80 11.51 30.47
N PRO A 427 -1.85 12.35 30.94
CA PRO A 427 -1.75 12.68 32.36
C PRO A 427 -2.98 13.38 32.93
N ARG A 428 -3.56 14.33 32.18
CA ARG A 428 -4.79 15.04 32.60
C ARG A 428 -6.05 14.26 32.23
N ASP A 429 -6.33 14.12 30.95
CA ASP A 429 -7.58 13.57 30.43
C ASP A 429 -7.64 12.04 30.57
N GLY A 430 -6.49 11.38 30.37
CA GLY A 430 -6.39 9.93 30.45
C GLY A 430 -6.62 9.37 31.85
N LEU A 431 -6.09 10.04 32.89
CA LEU A 431 -6.17 9.57 34.27
C LEU A 431 -7.43 10.02 35.01
N GLN A 432 -8.09 11.12 34.61
CA GLN A 432 -9.16 11.76 35.41
C GLN A 432 -10.32 10.83 35.80
N ASN A 433 -10.61 9.82 34.97
CA ASN A 433 -11.74 8.88 35.14
C ASN A 433 -11.30 7.51 35.67
N GLU A 434 -10.03 7.34 36.06
CA GLU A 434 -9.56 6.09 36.64
C GLU A 434 -10.22 5.83 37.99
N LYS A 435 -10.64 4.57 38.21
CA LYS A 435 -11.43 4.20 39.41
C LYS A 435 -10.63 4.36 40.70
N ASN A 436 -9.34 4.08 40.63
CA ASN A 436 -8.43 4.16 41.76
C ASN A 436 -7.59 5.44 41.65
N VAL A 437 -7.39 6.10 42.80
CA VAL A 437 -6.52 7.27 42.87
C VAL A 437 -5.09 6.86 42.53
N VAL A 438 -4.57 7.40 41.43
CA VAL A 438 -3.20 7.17 40.99
C VAL A 438 -2.29 8.00 41.89
N PRO A 439 -1.27 7.39 42.54
CA PRO A 439 -0.37 8.12 43.42
C PRO A 439 0.35 9.27 42.71
N THR A 440 0.53 10.41 43.38
CA THR A 440 1.23 11.59 42.85
C THR A 440 2.62 11.27 42.27
N PRO A 441 3.48 10.42 42.90
CA PRO A 441 4.77 10.06 42.32
C PRO A 441 4.67 9.33 40.97
N VAL A 442 3.61 8.54 40.77
CA VAL A 442 3.35 7.85 39.49
C VAL A 442 2.97 8.86 38.41
N LYS A 443 2.12 9.84 38.73
CA LYS A 443 1.75 10.92 37.78
C LYS A 443 2.96 11.75 37.36
N ILE A 444 3.80 12.13 38.32
CA ILE A 444 5.05 12.86 38.07
C ILE A 444 5.98 12.03 37.18
N SER A 445 6.16 10.74 37.50
CA SER A 445 7.01 9.84 36.72
C SER A 445 6.51 9.68 35.29
N LEU A 446 5.19 9.53 35.10
CA LEU A 446 4.57 9.47 33.78
C LEU A 446 4.89 10.73 32.96
N ILE A 447 4.68 11.93 33.51
CA ILE A 447 4.94 13.19 32.79
C ILE A 447 6.43 13.36 32.47
N ASN A 448 7.32 12.97 33.39
CA ASN A 448 8.76 13.02 33.17
C ASN A 448 9.19 12.06 32.06
N MET A 449 8.71 10.81 32.06
CA MET A 449 8.97 9.84 30.99
C MET A 449 8.44 10.34 29.63
N LEU A 450 7.21 10.88 29.60
CA LEU A 450 6.65 11.50 28.39
C LEU A 450 7.53 12.65 27.87
N SER A 451 8.13 13.43 28.77
CA SER A 451 9.02 14.54 28.39
C SER A 451 10.29 14.06 27.67
N GLU A 452 10.73 12.83 27.91
CA GLU A 452 11.93 12.25 27.28
C GLU A 452 11.65 11.61 25.90
N THR A 453 10.39 11.52 25.49
CA THR A 453 9.97 10.93 24.21
C THR A 453 10.15 11.87 23.02
N GLY A 454 10.39 13.17 23.23
CA GLY A 454 10.40 14.17 22.15
C GLY A 454 9.04 14.82 21.86
N LEU A 455 8.01 14.50 22.65
CA LEU A 455 6.75 15.25 22.67
C LEU A 455 6.99 16.74 23.00
N GLN A 456 6.29 17.62 22.30
CA GLN A 456 6.44 19.07 22.48
C GLN A 456 5.44 19.66 23.48
N VAL A 457 4.33 18.97 23.72
CA VAL A 457 3.25 19.43 24.60
C VAL A 457 2.69 18.25 25.38
N ILE A 458 2.66 18.37 26.71
CA ILE A 458 2.12 17.36 27.63
C ILE A 458 1.16 18.06 28.60
N GLU A 459 -0.14 17.80 28.47
CA GLU A 459 -1.14 18.38 29.36
C GLU A 459 -1.05 17.71 30.74
N ALA A 460 -0.45 18.43 31.70
CA ALA A 460 0.09 17.83 32.91
C ALA A 460 -0.99 17.49 33.94
N THR A 461 -1.96 18.39 34.14
CA THR A 461 -3.01 18.26 35.16
C THR A 461 -4.13 19.28 34.93
N SER A 462 -5.11 19.34 35.85
CA SER A 462 -6.19 20.32 35.81
C SER A 462 -6.45 20.96 37.18
N PHE A 463 -6.60 22.28 37.21
CA PHE A 463 -6.95 23.06 38.41
C PHE A 463 -8.47 23.19 38.54
N VAL A 464 -9.10 22.05 38.80
CA VAL A 464 -10.54 21.91 38.99
C VAL A 464 -10.87 21.58 40.45
N SER A 465 -12.15 21.65 40.81
CA SER A 465 -12.57 21.32 42.17
C SER A 465 -12.31 19.85 42.50
N PRO A 466 -11.51 19.54 43.55
CA PRO A 466 -11.24 18.17 43.99
C PRO A 466 -12.50 17.37 44.35
N LYS A 467 -13.58 18.06 44.72
CA LYS A 467 -14.89 17.44 44.97
C LYS A 467 -15.46 16.75 43.72
N TRP A 468 -15.24 17.32 42.54
CA TRP A 468 -15.82 16.87 41.28
C TRP A 468 -14.88 15.98 40.48
N VAL A 469 -13.56 16.23 40.57
CA VAL A 469 -12.54 15.39 39.95
C VAL A 469 -11.47 15.05 41.00
N PRO A 470 -11.73 14.07 41.88
CA PRO A 470 -10.81 13.71 42.98
C PRO A 470 -9.41 13.31 42.49
N GLN A 471 -9.33 12.73 41.30
CA GLN A 471 -8.05 12.33 40.69
C GLN A 471 -7.08 13.50 40.48
N MET A 472 -7.59 14.73 40.34
CA MET A 472 -6.80 15.93 40.06
C MET A 472 -6.59 16.80 41.30
N ALA A 473 -6.87 16.27 42.50
CA ALA A 473 -6.75 17.01 43.76
C ALA A 473 -5.31 17.45 44.09
N ASP A 474 -4.32 16.69 43.61
CA ASP A 474 -2.87 16.89 43.81
C ASP A 474 -2.23 17.70 42.67
N HIS A 475 -3.01 18.54 41.97
CA HIS A 475 -2.57 19.30 40.81
C HIS A 475 -1.34 20.20 41.09
N THR A 476 -1.24 20.75 42.30
CA THR A 476 -0.13 21.65 42.67
C THR A 476 1.15 20.86 42.85
N GLU A 477 1.08 19.73 43.56
CA GLU A 477 2.18 18.82 43.81
C GLU A 477 2.70 18.21 42.51
N VAL A 478 1.80 17.79 41.60
CA VAL A 478 2.18 17.32 40.26
C VAL A 478 2.90 18.41 39.49
N MET A 479 2.31 19.61 39.39
CA MET A 479 2.90 20.68 38.58
C MET A 479 4.25 21.17 39.12
N GLN A 480 4.44 21.15 40.44
CA GLN A 480 5.72 21.51 41.07
C GLN A 480 6.74 20.36 41.01
N GLY A 481 6.31 19.10 41.04
CA GLY A 481 7.18 17.93 41.10
C GLY A 481 7.73 17.43 39.76
N ILE A 482 7.18 17.88 38.63
CA ILE A 482 7.68 17.49 37.30
C ILE A 482 8.99 18.21 36.91
N ASN A 483 9.84 17.50 36.19
CA ASN A 483 11.06 18.02 35.58
C ASN A 483 10.71 18.71 34.26
N LYS A 484 10.52 20.03 34.30
CA LYS A 484 10.15 20.82 33.12
C LYS A 484 11.35 20.95 32.18
N LEU A 485 11.36 20.20 31.07
CA LEU A 485 12.45 20.26 30.08
C LEU A 485 12.32 21.51 29.17
N PRO A 486 13.44 22.16 28.80
CA PRO A 486 13.41 23.27 27.85
C PRO A 486 12.80 22.86 26.51
N GLY A 487 11.91 23.70 25.97
CA GLY A 487 11.26 23.48 24.68
C GLY A 487 10.00 22.61 24.72
N ILE A 488 9.59 22.12 25.89
CA ILE A 488 8.32 21.40 26.11
C ILE A 488 7.34 22.30 26.85
N SER A 489 6.10 22.36 26.38
CA SER A 489 5.00 23.02 27.09
C SER A 489 4.22 22.03 27.97
N TYR A 490 3.81 22.51 29.15
CA TYR A 490 3.06 21.75 30.14
C TYR A 490 1.74 22.44 30.47
N PRO A 491 0.78 22.50 29.52
CA PRO A 491 -0.49 23.17 29.74
C PRO A 491 -1.30 22.48 30.84
N VAL A 492 -2.13 23.26 31.51
CA VAL A 492 -3.08 22.77 32.53
C VAL A 492 -4.48 23.33 32.31
N LEU A 493 -5.51 22.52 32.55
CA LEU A 493 -6.90 22.94 32.38
C LEU A 493 -7.34 23.84 33.54
N THR A 494 -7.89 25.02 33.23
CA THR A 494 -8.34 26.03 34.20
C THR A 494 -9.75 26.57 33.83
N PRO A 495 -10.85 25.99 34.35
CA PRO A 495 -12.20 26.36 33.90
C PRO A 495 -12.73 27.68 34.49
N ASN A 496 -12.03 28.29 35.45
CA ASN A 496 -12.44 29.54 36.10
C ASN A 496 -11.24 30.32 36.63
N LEU A 497 -11.47 31.58 37.02
CA LEU A 497 -10.42 32.51 37.47
C LEU A 497 -9.64 32.00 38.69
N LYS A 498 -10.30 31.34 39.65
CA LYS A 498 -9.64 30.77 40.84
C LYS A 498 -8.67 29.65 40.44
N GLY A 499 -9.10 28.76 39.54
CA GLY A 499 -8.25 27.70 39.00
C GLY A 499 -7.07 28.26 38.22
N PHE A 500 -7.30 29.30 37.42
CA PHE A 500 -6.25 30.02 36.70
C PHE A 500 -5.18 30.60 37.65
N GLN A 501 -5.59 31.35 38.67
CA GLN A 501 -4.67 31.94 39.64
C GLN A 501 -3.84 30.87 40.38
N ALA A 502 -4.47 29.75 40.76
CA ALA A 502 -3.78 28.63 41.38
C ALA A 502 -2.78 27.94 40.43
N ALA A 503 -3.14 27.78 39.15
CA ALA A 503 -2.26 27.23 38.13
C ALA A 503 -1.00 28.09 37.91
N VAL A 504 -1.18 29.40 37.81
CA VAL A 504 -0.06 30.36 37.68
C VAL A 504 0.84 30.31 38.92
N ALA A 505 0.25 30.27 40.12
CA ALA A 505 1.01 30.15 41.37
C ALA A 505 1.79 28.82 41.46
N ALA A 506 1.28 27.74 40.86
CA ALA A 506 1.96 26.45 40.76
C ALA A 506 3.02 26.39 39.63
N GLY A 507 3.17 27.47 38.84
CA GLY A 507 4.19 27.60 37.80
C GLY A 507 3.74 27.18 36.40
N ALA A 508 2.43 27.14 36.12
CA ALA A 508 1.92 26.94 34.77
C ALA A 508 2.22 28.15 33.87
N LYS A 509 2.70 27.89 32.66
CA LYS A 509 3.04 28.89 31.64
C LYS A 509 2.11 28.86 30.43
N GLU A 510 1.19 27.92 30.40
CA GLU A 510 0.14 27.77 29.40
C GLU A 510 -1.06 27.14 30.10
N VAL A 511 -2.26 27.55 29.72
CA VAL A 511 -3.51 27.02 30.28
C VAL A 511 -4.49 26.65 29.18
N SER A 512 -5.49 25.84 29.53
CA SER A 512 -6.59 25.52 28.64
C SER A 512 -7.96 25.77 29.25
N ILE A 513 -8.94 26.02 28.38
CA ILE A 513 -10.37 26.17 28.72
C ILE A 513 -11.20 25.19 27.88
N PHE A 514 -12.34 24.77 28.40
CA PHE A 514 -13.12 23.67 27.83
C PHE A 514 -14.59 24.03 27.63
N GLY A 515 -15.01 24.17 26.37
CA GLY A 515 -16.39 24.38 25.95
C GLY A 515 -17.00 23.16 25.25
N ALA A 516 -18.27 23.27 24.85
CA ALA A 516 -18.98 22.24 24.10
C ALA A 516 -19.91 22.84 23.05
N ALA A 517 -20.12 22.13 21.94
CA ALA A 517 -21.05 22.51 20.88
C ALA A 517 -22.50 22.01 21.14
N SER A 518 -22.79 21.53 22.36
CA SER A 518 -24.07 20.94 22.74
C SER A 518 -24.65 21.61 23.99
N GLU A 519 -25.91 22.04 23.92
CA GLU A 519 -26.59 22.75 25.01
C GLU A 519 -26.89 21.80 26.17
N LEU A 520 -27.48 20.62 25.89
CA LEU A 520 -27.78 19.63 26.92
C LEU A 520 -26.50 19.09 27.58
N PHE A 521 -25.40 18.93 26.83
CA PHE A 521 -24.13 18.53 27.41
C PHE A 521 -23.58 19.59 28.37
N THR A 522 -23.56 20.85 27.94
CA THR A 522 -23.11 21.99 28.77
C THR A 522 -23.96 22.12 30.03
N LYS A 523 -25.29 22.05 29.88
CA LYS A 523 -26.23 22.14 31.01
C LYS A 523 -26.07 21.01 32.01
N LYS A 524 -25.83 19.77 31.55
CA LYS A 524 -25.63 18.63 32.46
C LYS A 524 -24.28 18.65 33.16
N ASN A 525 -23.23 19.14 32.51
CA ASN A 525 -21.88 19.08 33.07
C ASN A 525 -21.51 20.28 33.95
N ILE A 526 -21.95 21.49 33.58
CA ILE A 526 -21.57 22.72 34.28
C ILE A 526 -22.76 23.62 34.66
N ASN A 527 -23.99 23.12 34.46
CA ASN A 527 -25.24 23.77 34.86
C ASN A 527 -25.42 25.19 34.29
N CYS A 528 -25.07 25.39 33.02
CA CYS A 528 -25.32 26.62 32.26
C CYS A 528 -25.50 26.33 30.77
N SER A 529 -25.93 27.33 30.01
CA SER A 529 -25.96 27.33 28.54
C SER A 529 -24.55 27.47 27.95
N ILE A 530 -24.41 27.24 26.64
CA ILE A 530 -23.15 27.51 25.92
C ILE A 530 -22.74 28.97 26.06
N GLU A 531 -23.68 29.91 25.94
CA GLU A 531 -23.37 31.35 26.02
C GLU A 531 -22.83 31.75 27.38
N GLU A 532 -23.53 31.36 28.45
CA GLU A 532 -23.10 31.62 29.83
C GLU A 532 -21.74 30.95 30.13
N SER A 533 -21.45 29.80 29.50
CA SER A 533 -20.14 29.15 29.64
C SER A 533 -19.03 29.97 28.99
N LEU A 534 -19.28 30.54 27.82
CA LEU A 534 -18.30 31.36 27.10
C LEU A 534 -18.06 32.69 27.83
N GLU A 535 -19.12 33.32 28.37
CA GLU A 535 -19.01 34.52 29.21
C GLU A 535 -18.11 34.28 30.43
N ARG A 536 -18.22 33.11 31.08
CA ARG A 536 -17.35 32.73 32.21
C ARG A 536 -15.88 32.63 31.83
N PHE A 537 -15.56 32.35 30.56
CA PHE A 537 -14.18 32.29 30.10
C PHE A 537 -13.57 33.69 29.90
N GLU A 538 -14.36 34.74 29.72
CA GLU A 538 -13.83 36.09 29.50
C GLU A 538 -12.94 36.57 30.65
N GLU A 539 -13.29 36.23 31.90
CA GLU A 539 -12.47 36.57 33.06
C GLU A 539 -11.11 35.85 33.04
N VAL A 540 -11.10 34.57 32.67
CA VAL A 540 -9.87 33.77 32.53
C VAL A 540 -9.03 34.32 31.38
N MET A 541 -9.65 34.62 30.24
CA MET A 541 -8.96 35.19 29.07
C MET A 541 -8.35 36.56 29.37
N ARG A 542 -9.05 37.41 30.14
CA ARG A 542 -8.53 38.71 30.59
C ARG A 542 -7.31 38.51 31.50
N ALA A 543 -7.42 37.67 32.53
CA ALA A 543 -6.32 37.41 33.46
C ALA A 543 -5.11 36.76 32.77
N ALA A 544 -5.35 35.86 31.81
CA ALA A 544 -4.30 35.23 31.01
C ALA A 544 -3.57 36.24 30.11
N ARG A 545 -4.30 37.16 29.46
CA ARG A 545 -3.69 38.27 28.70
C ARG A 545 -2.85 39.17 29.58
N GLU A 546 -3.34 39.56 30.76
CA GLU A 546 -2.59 40.38 31.72
C GLU A 546 -1.31 39.69 32.19
N ALA A 547 -1.34 38.37 32.35
CA ALA A 547 -0.18 37.56 32.73
C ALA A 547 0.71 37.13 31.53
N SER A 548 0.35 37.48 30.29
CA SER A 548 1.00 37.01 29.05
C SER A 548 1.08 35.47 28.95
N ILE A 549 0.02 34.79 29.39
CA ILE A 549 -0.09 33.33 29.36
C ILE A 549 -1.00 32.91 28.18
N PRO A 550 -0.53 32.08 27.24
CA PRO A 550 -1.35 31.57 26.16
C PRO A 550 -2.47 30.65 26.67
N VAL A 551 -3.64 30.76 26.04
CA VAL A 551 -4.81 29.94 26.35
C VAL A 551 -5.20 29.09 25.14
N ARG A 552 -5.27 27.77 25.35
CA ARG A 552 -5.78 26.81 24.38
C ARG A 552 -7.27 26.51 24.63
N GLY A 553 -8.07 26.48 23.57
CA GLY A 553 -9.50 26.15 23.66
C GLY A 553 -9.77 24.69 23.27
N TYR A 554 -10.68 24.03 23.99
CA TYR A 554 -11.27 22.75 23.57
C TYR A 554 -12.76 22.95 23.30
N VAL A 555 -13.25 22.42 22.17
CA VAL A 555 -14.68 22.33 21.86
C VAL A 555 -15.06 20.86 21.80
N SER A 556 -15.89 20.42 22.73
CA SER A 556 -16.36 19.03 22.80
C SER A 556 -17.69 18.84 22.05
N CYS A 557 -18.04 17.57 21.80
CA CYS A 557 -19.25 17.12 21.12
C CYS A 557 -19.36 17.59 19.66
N VAL A 558 -18.22 17.68 18.95
CA VAL A 558 -18.18 18.26 17.60
C VAL A 558 -18.75 17.33 16.51
N LEU A 559 -18.71 16.01 16.73
CA LEU A 559 -19.27 15.01 15.80
C LEU A 559 -20.50 14.29 16.36
N GLY A 560 -20.71 14.36 17.67
CA GLY A 560 -21.86 13.78 18.34
C GLY A 560 -21.86 14.06 19.83
N CYS A 561 -23.05 14.10 20.40
CA CYS A 561 -23.32 14.32 21.81
C CYS A 561 -24.03 13.09 22.41
N PRO A 562 -23.66 12.66 23.63
CA PRO A 562 -24.34 11.54 24.30
C PRO A 562 -25.81 11.82 24.66
N TYR A 563 -26.25 13.08 24.62
CA TYR A 563 -27.60 13.49 25.00
C TYR A 563 -28.42 14.07 23.82
N GLU A 564 -27.80 14.79 22.89
CA GLU A 564 -28.46 15.42 21.74
C GLU A 564 -28.30 14.63 20.43
N GLY A 565 -27.42 13.63 20.38
CA GLY A 565 -27.11 12.91 19.16
C GLY A 565 -26.26 13.75 18.21
N LYS A 566 -26.68 13.87 16.94
CA LYS A 566 -25.90 14.58 15.91
C LYS A 566 -25.89 16.09 16.19
N ILE A 567 -24.70 16.67 16.28
CA ILE A 567 -24.49 18.12 16.37
C ILE A 567 -24.23 18.67 14.97
N SER A 568 -24.78 19.85 14.66
CA SER A 568 -24.60 20.46 13.34
C SER A 568 -23.21 21.10 13.22
N ALA A 569 -22.57 20.93 12.06
CA ALA A 569 -21.26 21.51 11.76
C ALA A 569 -21.26 23.05 11.90
N ALA A 570 -22.38 23.71 11.56
CA ALA A 570 -22.55 25.15 11.75
C ALA A 570 -22.48 25.57 13.22
N LYS A 571 -23.05 24.78 14.14
CA LYS A 571 -22.98 25.10 15.58
C LYS A 571 -21.56 24.94 16.11
N VAL A 572 -20.83 23.93 15.65
CA VAL A 572 -19.41 23.76 15.98
C VAL A 572 -18.58 24.95 15.49
N ALA A 573 -18.83 25.41 14.26
CA ALA A 573 -18.16 26.58 13.69
C ALA A 573 -18.45 27.87 14.51
N GLU A 574 -19.70 28.07 14.93
CA GLU A 574 -20.10 29.21 15.77
C GLU A 574 -19.31 29.25 17.09
N VAL A 575 -19.29 28.14 17.84
CA VAL A 575 -18.59 28.06 19.14
C VAL A 575 -17.08 28.20 18.96
N SER A 576 -16.52 27.54 17.94
CA SER A 576 -15.08 27.63 17.63
C SER A 576 -14.67 29.06 17.28
N LYS A 577 -15.48 29.76 16.47
CA LYS A 577 -15.27 31.17 16.13
C LYS A 577 -15.28 32.07 17.37
N LYS A 578 -16.23 31.89 18.29
CA LYS A 578 -16.29 32.66 19.54
C LYS A 578 -15.04 32.43 20.38
N MET A 579 -14.65 31.18 20.61
CA MET A 579 -13.43 30.86 21.38
C MET A 579 -12.16 31.44 20.76
N TYR A 580 -12.01 31.34 19.44
CA TYR A 580 -10.89 31.93 18.71
C TYR A 580 -10.89 33.47 18.83
N SER A 581 -12.05 34.10 18.64
CA SER A 581 -12.22 35.56 18.73
C SER A 581 -11.96 36.11 20.15
N MET A 582 -12.20 35.31 21.18
CA MET A 582 -11.87 35.67 22.58
C MET A 582 -10.36 35.66 22.85
N GLY A 583 -9.54 35.09 21.95
CA GLY A 583 -8.08 35.07 22.03
C GLY A 583 -7.47 33.70 22.33
N CYS A 584 -8.22 32.60 22.18
CA CYS A 584 -7.60 31.26 22.21
C CYS A 584 -6.71 31.10 20.97
N TYR A 585 -5.44 30.73 21.17
CA TYR A 585 -4.48 30.66 20.06
C TYR A 585 -4.67 29.40 19.20
N GLU A 586 -5.23 28.34 19.78
CA GLU A 586 -5.52 27.05 19.14
C GLU A 586 -6.83 26.48 19.69
N ILE A 587 -7.66 25.90 18.81
CA ILE A 587 -8.95 25.28 19.11
C ILE A 587 -8.89 23.78 18.79
N SER A 588 -8.97 22.93 19.81
CA SER A 588 -9.06 21.48 19.66
C SER A 588 -10.51 21.01 19.55
N LEU A 589 -10.83 20.35 18.45
CA LEU A 589 -12.16 19.87 18.10
C LEU A 589 -12.31 18.41 18.55
N GLY A 590 -13.12 18.19 19.59
CA GLY A 590 -13.25 16.91 20.31
C GLY A 590 -14.45 16.05 19.88
N ASP A 591 -14.16 14.86 19.34
CA ASP A 591 -15.13 13.77 19.19
C ASP A 591 -15.32 13.04 20.53
N THR A 592 -16.07 13.68 21.44
CA THR A 592 -16.19 13.28 22.85
C THR A 592 -16.61 11.83 23.06
N ILE A 593 -17.42 11.26 22.18
CA ILE A 593 -17.93 9.88 22.35
C ILE A 593 -17.37 8.90 21.31
N GLY A 594 -16.53 9.38 20.38
CA GLY A 594 -15.85 8.55 19.38
C GLY A 594 -16.78 8.06 18.26
N VAL A 595 -17.89 8.76 17.99
CA VAL A 595 -18.91 8.35 17.00
C VAL A 595 -18.65 8.95 15.61
N GLY A 596 -17.64 9.81 15.49
CA GLY A 596 -17.26 10.44 14.24
C GLY A 596 -16.92 9.44 13.15
N THR A 597 -17.23 9.80 11.91
CA THR A 597 -16.83 9.05 10.71
C THR A 597 -16.05 9.97 9.77
N PRO A 598 -15.26 9.43 8.82
CA PRO A 598 -14.51 10.26 7.87
C PRO A 598 -15.37 11.29 7.13
N GLY A 599 -16.62 10.93 6.79
CA GLY A 599 -17.58 11.84 6.15
C GLY A 599 -18.02 12.97 7.07
N SER A 600 -18.40 12.67 8.31
CA SER A 600 -18.84 13.71 9.26
C SER A 600 -17.69 14.60 9.75
N MET A 601 -16.48 14.04 9.89
CA MET A 601 -15.27 14.82 10.19
C MET A 601 -14.98 15.83 9.08
N ARG A 602 -15.06 15.41 7.81
CA ARG A 602 -14.89 16.31 6.66
C ARG A 602 -15.92 17.43 6.62
N GLU A 603 -17.20 17.09 6.83
CA GLU A 603 -18.29 18.06 6.87
C GLU A 603 -18.08 19.11 8.00
N MET A 604 -17.72 18.63 9.18
CA MET A 604 -17.45 19.47 10.35
C MET A 604 -16.27 20.40 10.11
N LEU A 605 -15.11 19.88 9.69
CA LEU A 605 -13.92 20.68 9.43
C LEU A 605 -14.16 21.70 8.32
N ALA A 606 -14.86 21.33 7.24
CA ALA A 606 -15.19 22.25 6.15
C ALA A 606 -16.05 23.43 6.60
N ALA A 607 -16.89 23.25 7.63
CA ALA A 607 -17.65 24.35 8.22
C ALA A 607 -16.79 25.23 9.12
N VAL A 608 -15.98 24.62 10.00
CA VAL A 608 -15.13 25.35 10.96
C VAL A 608 -14.03 26.15 10.25
N MET A 609 -13.41 25.58 9.21
CA MET A 609 -12.32 26.21 8.45
C MET A 609 -12.76 27.48 7.68
N LYS A 610 -14.07 27.73 7.54
CA LYS A 610 -14.59 29.00 7.00
C LYS A 610 -14.49 30.15 8.00
N GLU A 611 -14.46 29.83 9.29
CA GLU A 611 -14.53 30.79 10.39
C GLU A 611 -13.25 30.88 11.21
N VAL A 612 -12.46 29.80 11.26
CA VAL A 612 -11.21 29.70 12.03
C VAL A 612 -10.06 29.23 11.11
N PRO A 613 -8.89 29.90 11.10
CA PRO A 613 -7.76 29.47 10.29
C PRO A 613 -7.29 28.05 10.63
N VAL A 614 -6.97 27.25 9.61
CA VAL A 614 -6.53 25.85 9.80
C VAL A 614 -5.31 25.70 10.72
N GLY A 615 -4.38 26.67 10.68
CA GLY A 615 -3.19 26.67 11.54
C GLY A 615 -3.49 26.90 13.03
N ALA A 616 -4.73 27.29 13.36
CA ALA A 616 -5.23 27.43 14.73
C ALA A 616 -6.17 26.28 15.13
N LEU A 617 -6.29 25.23 14.31
CA LEU A 617 -7.14 24.08 14.58
C LEU A 617 -6.32 22.87 15.02
N ALA A 618 -6.90 22.11 15.94
CA ALA A 618 -6.44 20.79 16.35
C ALA A 618 -7.64 19.82 16.39
N VAL A 619 -7.37 18.52 16.40
CA VAL A 619 -8.41 17.49 16.57
C VAL A 619 -8.10 16.58 17.76
N HIS A 620 -9.15 16.22 18.49
CA HIS A 620 -9.11 15.28 19.62
C HIS A 620 -10.13 14.17 19.37
N CYS A 621 -9.65 12.95 19.10
CA CYS A 621 -10.53 11.85 18.70
C CYS A 621 -10.51 10.73 19.75
N HIS A 622 -11.69 10.33 20.20
CA HIS A 622 -11.87 9.12 21.00
C HIS A 622 -12.05 7.92 20.07
N ASP A 623 -11.54 6.75 20.46
CA ASP A 623 -11.50 5.56 19.60
C ASP A 623 -12.55 4.49 19.96
N THR A 624 -13.69 4.92 20.50
CA THR A 624 -14.78 4.05 20.95
C THR A 624 -15.22 3.03 19.88
N TYR A 625 -15.31 3.47 18.61
CA TYR A 625 -15.75 2.66 17.48
C TYR A 625 -14.63 2.33 16.48
N GLY A 626 -13.36 2.51 16.87
CA GLY A 626 -12.21 2.24 15.99
C GLY A 626 -12.09 3.20 14.80
N GLN A 627 -12.65 4.41 14.92
CA GLN A 627 -12.68 5.41 13.84
C GLN A 627 -11.68 6.56 14.04
N ALA A 628 -10.98 6.63 15.18
CA ALA A 628 -10.22 7.82 15.53
C ALA A 628 -9.09 8.11 14.53
N LEU A 629 -8.27 7.09 14.18
CA LEU A 629 -7.19 7.26 13.20
C LEU A 629 -7.72 7.64 11.81
N ALA A 630 -8.85 7.08 11.38
CA ALA A 630 -9.46 7.41 10.09
C ALA A 630 -9.96 8.87 10.07
N ASN A 631 -10.53 9.34 11.17
CA ASN A 631 -10.95 10.74 11.33
C ASN A 631 -9.76 11.70 11.37
N ILE A 632 -8.69 11.33 12.08
CA ILE A 632 -7.44 12.09 12.11
C ILE A 632 -6.81 12.16 10.72
N LEU A 633 -6.82 11.06 9.96
CA LEU A 633 -6.32 11.03 8.58
C LEU A 633 -7.07 12.05 7.71
N VAL A 634 -8.40 12.15 7.84
CA VAL A 634 -9.19 13.19 7.16
C VAL A 634 -8.77 14.59 7.61
N ALA A 635 -8.56 14.81 8.90
CA ALA A 635 -8.11 16.11 9.41
C ALA A 635 -6.74 16.51 8.83
N LEU A 636 -5.79 15.57 8.77
CA LEU A 636 -4.47 15.75 8.16
C LEU A 636 -4.58 16.09 6.66
N GLN A 637 -5.45 15.39 5.93
CA GLN A 637 -5.72 15.67 4.51
C GLN A 637 -6.34 17.06 4.27
N MET A 638 -7.01 17.61 5.29
CA MET A 638 -7.58 18.96 5.28
C MET A 638 -6.62 20.02 5.84
N GLY A 639 -5.38 19.65 6.13
CA GLY A 639 -4.31 20.56 6.54
C GLY A 639 -4.19 20.81 8.05
N VAL A 640 -5.00 20.16 8.88
CA VAL A 640 -4.83 20.22 10.35
C VAL A 640 -3.53 19.51 10.71
N SER A 641 -2.63 20.19 11.41
CA SER A 641 -1.29 19.67 11.75
C SER A 641 -1.07 19.47 13.25
N VAL A 642 -2.15 19.49 14.05
CA VAL A 642 -2.11 19.32 15.50
C VAL A 642 -3.14 18.29 15.91
N VAL A 643 -2.69 17.27 16.66
CA VAL A 643 -3.54 16.14 17.07
C VAL A 643 -3.33 15.88 18.55
N ASP A 644 -4.44 15.77 19.27
CA ASP A 644 -4.46 15.38 20.67
C ASP A 644 -4.56 13.85 20.76
N ALA A 645 -3.70 13.25 21.58
CA ALA A 645 -3.65 11.82 21.77
C ALA A 645 -3.27 11.48 23.22
N SER A 646 -3.51 10.23 23.61
CA SER A 646 -3.29 9.76 24.98
C SER A 646 -2.43 8.51 24.99
N VAL A 647 -1.33 8.51 25.74
CA VAL A 647 -0.44 7.36 25.87
C VAL A 647 -1.23 6.10 26.29
N ALA A 648 -0.92 4.95 25.71
CA ALA A 648 -1.62 3.68 25.88
C ALA A 648 -3.14 3.70 25.61
N GLY A 649 -3.64 4.77 24.96
CA GLY A 649 -5.07 5.00 24.74
C GLY A 649 -5.86 5.18 26.04
N LEU A 650 -5.25 5.83 27.05
CA LEU A 650 -5.90 6.14 28.32
C LEU A 650 -7.04 7.15 28.15
N GLY A 651 -8.00 7.15 29.07
CA GLY A 651 -9.13 8.08 29.09
C GLY A 651 -10.40 7.52 28.45
N GLY A 652 -11.16 8.40 27.82
CA GLY A 652 -12.49 8.12 27.29
C GLY A 652 -13.61 8.86 28.04
N CYS A 653 -14.77 8.96 27.40
CA CYS A 653 -15.90 9.69 27.96
C CYS A 653 -16.65 8.84 28.99
N PRO A 654 -16.79 9.30 30.25
CA PRO A 654 -17.45 8.54 31.30
C PRO A 654 -18.95 8.34 31.05
N TYR A 655 -19.52 9.12 30.13
CA TYR A 655 -20.95 9.09 29.78
C TYR A 655 -21.28 8.11 28.65
N ALA A 656 -20.28 7.51 27.98
CA ALA A 656 -20.47 6.52 26.93
C ALA A 656 -20.12 5.11 27.43
N ARG A 657 -21.13 4.25 27.58
CA ARG A 657 -20.91 2.84 28.00
C ARG A 657 -20.08 2.11 26.94
N GLY A 658 -18.94 1.54 27.34
CA GLY A 658 -18.06 0.77 26.46
C GLY A 658 -17.03 1.60 25.70
N ALA A 659 -16.88 2.90 26.01
CA ALA A 659 -15.80 3.72 25.44
C ALA A 659 -14.42 3.11 25.75
N SER A 660 -13.66 2.83 24.69
CA SER A 660 -12.33 2.21 24.75
C SER A 660 -11.24 3.18 25.20
N GLY A 661 -11.41 4.48 24.94
CA GLY A 661 -10.50 5.55 25.36
C GLY A 661 -10.28 6.61 24.30
N ASN A 662 -9.26 7.44 24.50
CA ASN A 662 -8.70 8.30 23.45
C ASN A 662 -7.93 7.47 22.42
N VAL A 663 -7.65 8.04 21.24
CA VAL A 663 -6.64 7.46 20.34
C VAL A 663 -5.32 7.29 21.07
N ALA A 664 -4.69 6.12 20.94
CA ALA A 664 -3.40 5.87 21.55
C ALA A 664 -2.31 6.69 20.84
N THR A 665 -1.48 7.40 21.58
CA THR A 665 -0.37 8.20 21.03
C THR A 665 0.59 7.33 20.22
N GLU A 666 0.82 6.09 20.64
CA GLU A 666 1.63 5.09 19.94
C GLU A 666 1.06 4.76 18.56
N ASP A 667 -0.26 4.55 18.47
CA ASP A 667 -0.93 4.21 17.21
C ASP A 667 -0.94 5.39 16.23
N LEU A 668 -1.11 6.61 16.76
CA LEU A 668 -0.99 7.85 15.98
C LEU A 668 0.43 8.03 15.43
N VAL A 669 1.44 7.95 16.28
CA VAL A 669 2.85 8.11 15.85
C VAL A 669 3.24 7.01 14.87
N TYR A 670 2.78 5.78 15.07
CA TYR A 670 2.97 4.69 14.12
C TYR A 670 2.37 5.01 12.74
N MET A 671 1.11 5.47 12.69
CA MET A 671 0.46 5.89 11.44
C MET A 671 1.21 7.03 10.76
N LEU A 672 1.60 8.08 11.51
CA LEU A 672 2.30 9.25 10.98
C LEU A 672 3.68 8.87 10.40
N ASN A 673 4.43 8.01 11.08
CA ASN A 673 5.70 7.47 10.57
C ASN A 673 5.50 6.70 9.26
N GLY A 674 4.46 5.86 9.18
CA GLY A 674 4.11 5.12 7.96
C GLY A 674 3.71 6.03 6.78
N LEU A 675 3.16 7.20 7.07
CA LEU A 675 2.85 8.25 6.08
C LEU A 675 4.05 9.14 5.74
N GLY A 676 5.21 8.95 6.37
CA GLY A 676 6.39 9.80 6.18
C GLY A 676 6.26 11.19 6.80
N ILE A 677 5.39 11.36 7.81
CA ILE A 677 5.14 12.64 8.49
C ILE A 677 6.00 12.71 9.76
N HIS A 678 6.76 13.79 9.93
CA HIS A 678 7.65 13.95 11.08
C HIS A 678 6.90 14.41 12.33
N THR A 679 7.15 13.77 13.47
CA THR A 679 6.66 14.24 14.79
C THR A 679 7.81 14.67 15.70
N GLY A 680 8.98 14.04 15.55
CA GLY A 680 10.10 14.15 16.49
C GLY A 680 9.94 13.27 17.73
N VAL A 681 8.90 12.43 17.78
CA VAL A 681 8.60 11.54 18.90
C VAL A 681 9.30 10.20 18.68
N ASP A 682 10.06 9.78 19.69
CA ASP A 682 10.62 8.44 19.84
C ASP A 682 9.50 7.47 20.25
N LEU A 683 9.05 6.69 19.27
CA LEU A 683 7.97 5.72 19.46
C LEU A 683 8.33 4.66 20.52
N GLN A 684 9.60 4.30 20.66
CA GLN A 684 10.02 3.27 21.61
C GLN A 684 9.87 3.78 23.04
N LYS A 685 10.42 4.96 23.33
CA LYS A 685 10.26 5.59 24.66
C LYS A 685 8.79 5.83 25.01
N LEU A 686 7.97 6.18 24.01
CA LEU A 686 6.55 6.35 24.20
C LEU A 686 5.85 5.02 24.59
N MET A 687 6.17 3.91 23.90
CA MET A 687 5.66 2.58 24.24
C MET A 687 6.10 2.10 25.63
N ASP A 688 7.33 2.41 26.04
CA ASP A 688 7.83 2.08 27.39
C ASP A 688 7.11 2.89 28.46
N THR A 689 6.81 4.17 28.16
CA THR A 689 5.98 5.03 29.01
C THR A 689 4.54 4.50 29.12
N GLY A 690 3.95 4.04 28.02
CA GLY A 690 2.65 3.36 28.00
C GLY A 690 2.65 2.08 28.85
N THR A 691 3.71 1.28 28.76
CA THR A 691 3.88 0.07 29.57
C THR A 691 3.96 0.41 31.06
N PHE A 692 4.75 1.42 31.43
CA PHE A 692 4.89 1.89 32.81
C PHE A 692 3.52 2.25 33.42
N ILE A 693 2.73 3.09 32.74
CA ILE A 693 1.45 3.53 33.29
C ILE A 693 0.40 2.42 33.31
N CYS A 694 0.38 1.56 32.29
CA CYS A 694 -0.47 0.37 32.27
C CYS A 694 -0.19 -0.58 33.44
N ASN A 695 1.09 -0.80 33.76
CA ASN A 695 1.49 -1.60 34.92
C ASN A 695 1.04 -0.97 36.24
N ALA A 696 1.23 0.35 36.40
CA ALA A 696 0.78 1.07 37.58
C ALA A 696 -0.75 1.06 37.76
N LEU A 697 -1.49 1.04 36.66
CA LEU A 697 -2.95 0.95 36.63
C LEU A 697 -3.48 -0.49 36.67
N ASN A 698 -2.60 -1.49 36.59
CA ASN A 698 -2.94 -2.91 36.45
C ASN A 698 -3.93 -3.18 35.30
N ARG A 699 -3.67 -2.56 34.13
CA ARG A 699 -4.47 -2.73 32.91
C ARG A 699 -3.59 -3.02 31.70
N LYS A 700 -4.19 -3.56 30.64
CA LYS A 700 -3.51 -3.69 29.34
C LYS A 700 -3.55 -2.37 28.58
N THR A 701 -2.57 -2.17 27.69
CA THR A 701 -2.57 -1.05 26.75
C THR A 701 -3.69 -1.21 25.72
N ASN A 702 -4.30 -0.09 25.32
CA ASN A 702 -5.24 -0.08 24.21
C ASN A 702 -4.56 0.11 22.84
N SER A 703 -3.27 0.51 22.83
CA SER A 703 -2.51 0.69 21.59
C SER A 703 -2.39 -0.64 20.83
N LYS A 704 -2.86 -0.65 19.58
CA LYS A 704 -2.71 -1.81 18.69
C LYS A 704 -1.25 -2.03 18.30
N GLY A 705 -0.51 -0.95 18.04
CA GLY A 705 0.91 -1.00 17.72
C GLY A 705 1.73 -1.58 18.87
N ALA A 706 1.41 -1.20 20.11
CA ALA A 706 2.13 -1.70 21.29
C ALA A 706 1.79 -3.16 21.67
N MET A 707 0.65 -3.69 21.20
CA MET A 707 0.28 -5.09 21.41
C MET A 707 0.89 -6.07 20.39
N ALA A 708 1.45 -5.58 19.28
CA ALA A 708 2.01 -6.45 18.25
C ALA A 708 3.35 -7.07 18.71
N GLU A 709 3.34 -8.37 19.02
CA GLU A 709 4.54 -9.10 19.46
C GLU A 709 5.45 -9.44 18.27
N GLN A 710 6.58 -8.73 18.16
CA GLN A 710 7.62 -9.07 17.19
C GLN A 710 8.61 -10.08 17.77
N ILE A 711 8.93 -11.10 17.00
CA ILE A 711 9.88 -12.15 17.38
C ILE A 711 11.06 -12.07 16.42
N LEU A 712 12.27 -11.88 16.95
CA LEU A 712 13.48 -11.97 16.14
C LEU A 712 13.77 -13.45 15.86
N VAL A 713 13.92 -13.80 14.58
CA VAL A 713 14.29 -15.15 14.15
C VAL A 713 15.65 -15.08 13.47
N THR A 714 16.69 -15.53 14.18
CA THR A 714 18.05 -15.58 13.60
C THR A 714 18.24 -16.89 12.82
N GLY A 715 18.89 -16.85 11.66
CA GLY A 715 19.03 -18.02 10.78
C GLY A 715 17.68 -18.48 10.20
N GLY A 716 16.71 -17.56 10.11
CA GLY A 716 15.32 -17.89 9.80
C GLY A 716 15.07 -18.24 8.34
N ALA A 717 16.04 -18.05 7.44
CA ALA A 717 15.93 -18.51 6.06
C ALA A 717 16.37 -19.96 5.88
N GLY A 718 17.07 -20.54 6.85
CA GLY A 718 17.48 -21.93 6.87
C GLY A 718 16.32 -22.90 7.09
N TYR A 719 16.56 -24.20 6.90
CA TYR A 719 15.54 -25.25 6.91
C TYR A 719 14.57 -25.22 8.11
N ILE A 720 15.06 -25.28 9.34
CA ILE A 720 14.19 -25.25 10.54
C ILE A 720 13.60 -23.84 10.74
N GLY A 721 14.43 -22.82 10.51
CA GLY A 721 14.07 -21.42 10.66
C GLY A 721 12.85 -21.04 9.81
N SER A 722 12.81 -21.41 8.53
CA SER A 722 11.74 -21.03 7.63
C SER A 722 10.40 -21.68 8.00
N HIS A 723 10.43 -22.92 8.50
CA HIS A 723 9.24 -23.59 9.04
C HIS A 723 8.76 -22.91 10.32
N CYS A 724 9.67 -22.47 11.20
CA CYS A 724 9.31 -21.70 12.39
C CYS A 724 8.73 -20.32 12.05
N VAL A 725 9.24 -19.63 11.03
CA VAL A 725 8.68 -18.36 10.53
C VAL A 725 7.24 -18.57 10.06
N LEU A 726 6.97 -19.65 9.32
CA LEU A 726 5.61 -19.99 8.89
C LEU A 726 4.68 -20.22 10.09
N GLU A 727 5.10 -21.04 11.07
CA GLU A 727 4.29 -21.32 12.26
C GLU A 727 4.10 -20.08 13.15
N LEU A 728 5.07 -19.16 13.20
CA LEU A 728 4.93 -17.85 13.87
C LEU A 728 3.83 -17.00 13.21
N LEU A 729 3.84 -16.92 11.88
CA LEU A 729 2.82 -16.20 11.12
C LEU A 729 1.44 -16.84 11.33
N GLN A 730 1.33 -18.16 11.33
CA GLN A 730 0.07 -18.86 11.58
C GLN A 730 -0.42 -18.67 13.02
N ALA A 731 0.50 -18.56 13.99
CA ALA A 731 0.19 -18.28 15.38
C ALA A 731 -0.07 -16.80 15.69
N GLY A 732 -0.02 -15.91 14.68
CA GLY A 732 -0.36 -14.49 14.83
C GLY A 732 0.79 -13.56 15.23
N TYR A 733 2.02 -14.06 15.38
CA TYR A 733 3.20 -13.25 15.66
C TYR A 733 3.68 -12.49 14.42
N VAL A 734 4.56 -11.51 14.64
CA VAL A 734 5.27 -10.79 13.57
C VAL A 734 6.75 -11.19 13.59
N PRO A 735 7.18 -12.13 12.74
CA PRO A 735 8.59 -12.50 12.66
C PRO A 735 9.40 -11.41 11.95
N VAL A 736 10.52 -11.02 12.56
CA VAL A 736 11.59 -10.27 11.90
C VAL A 736 12.77 -11.21 11.75
N VAL A 737 13.16 -11.46 10.51
CA VAL A 737 14.06 -12.54 10.16
C VAL A 737 15.42 -11.99 9.75
N ILE A 738 16.49 -12.56 10.32
CA ILE A 738 17.85 -12.29 9.86
C ILE A 738 18.54 -13.57 9.38
N ASP A 739 19.31 -13.45 8.32
CA ASP A 739 20.14 -14.51 7.76
C ASP A 739 21.29 -13.88 6.94
N ASN A 740 22.42 -14.58 6.79
CA ASN A 740 23.57 -14.12 6.03
C ASN A 740 23.78 -14.90 4.71
N PHE A 741 22.80 -15.73 4.32
CA PHE A 741 22.83 -16.56 3.11
C PHE A 741 23.97 -17.59 3.07
N HIS A 742 24.60 -17.91 4.20
CA HIS A 742 25.66 -18.93 4.21
C HIS A 742 25.15 -20.29 3.72
N ASN A 743 23.93 -20.66 4.10
CA ASN A 743 23.26 -21.89 3.64
C ASN A 743 21.94 -21.64 2.91
N ALA A 744 21.34 -20.45 3.06
CA ALA A 744 20.07 -20.13 2.42
C ALA A 744 20.27 -19.69 0.96
N ILE A 745 19.35 -20.11 0.09
CA ILE A 745 19.36 -19.71 -1.33
C ILE A 745 18.71 -18.32 -1.49
N ARG A 746 19.42 -17.41 -2.18
CA ARG A 746 18.86 -16.12 -2.61
C ARG A 746 17.72 -16.33 -3.60
N GLY A 747 16.63 -15.58 -3.44
CA GLY A 747 15.51 -15.57 -4.39
C GLY A 747 15.75 -14.63 -5.57
N SER A 748 14.74 -14.46 -6.43
CA SER A 748 14.73 -13.45 -7.52
C SER A 748 14.50 -12.01 -7.04
N GLU A 749 14.27 -11.81 -5.73
CA GLU A 749 14.03 -10.53 -5.05
C GLU A 749 14.98 -10.41 -3.84
N GLU A 750 14.87 -9.34 -3.03
CA GLU A 750 15.67 -9.12 -1.80
C GLU A 750 15.45 -10.18 -0.68
N LEU A 751 14.54 -11.13 -0.88
CA LEU A 751 14.19 -12.20 0.06
C LEU A 751 14.84 -13.55 -0.31
N PRO A 752 15.26 -14.35 0.69
CA PRO A 752 15.58 -15.76 0.48
C PRO A 752 14.40 -16.54 -0.11
N GLU A 753 14.67 -17.50 -1.00
CA GLU A 753 13.62 -18.25 -1.71
C GLU A 753 12.70 -19.01 -0.75
N SER A 754 13.25 -19.53 0.36
CA SER A 754 12.47 -20.19 1.41
C SER A 754 11.46 -19.22 2.05
N LEU A 755 11.85 -17.98 2.33
CA LEU A 755 10.98 -16.96 2.94
C LEU A 755 9.95 -16.41 1.96
N ARG A 756 10.34 -16.24 0.68
CA ARG A 756 9.41 -15.87 -0.40
C ARG A 756 8.26 -16.87 -0.48
N ARG A 757 8.56 -18.18 -0.43
CA ARG A 757 7.55 -19.24 -0.43
C ARG A 757 6.77 -19.30 0.89
N VAL A 758 7.39 -19.00 2.03
CA VAL A 758 6.65 -18.85 3.30
C VAL A 758 5.59 -17.75 3.18
N GLN A 759 5.90 -16.61 2.53
CA GLN A 759 4.89 -15.56 2.29
C GLN A 759 3.74 -16.05 1.40
N GLU A 760 4.05 -16.84 0.37
CA GLU A 760 3.02 -17.45 -0.48
C GLU A 760 2.11 -18.40 0.29
N ILE A 761 2.68 -19.27 1.12
CA ILE A 761 1.92 -20.24 1.93
C ILE A 761 1.09 -19.52 3.01
N ALA A 762 1.67 -18.52 3.68
CA ALA A 762 1.04 -17.82 4.79
C ALA A 762 0.07 -16.71 4.35
N HIS A 763 0.14 -16.28 3.09
CA HIS A 763 -0.52 -15.07 2.57
C HIS A 763 -0.25 -13.82 3.43
N ARG A 764 0.95 -13.72 4.00
CA ARG A 764 1.38 -12.63 4.89
C ARG A 764 2.82 -12.21 4.56
N PRO A 765 3.18 -10.92 4.68
CA PRO A 765 4.54 -10.46 4.46
C PRO A 765 5.49 -10.98 5.54
N VAL A 766 6.76 -11.16 5.18
CA VAL A 766 7.86 -11.50 6.10
C VAL A 766 8.83 -10.31 6.11
N LEU A 767 9.18 -9.84 7.31
CA LEU A 767 10.21 -8.82 7.47
C LEU A 767 11.57 -9.51 7.47
N PHE A 768 12.44 -9.15 6.53
CA PHE A 768 13.77 -9.74 6.37
C PHE A 768 14.86 -8.67 6.35
N GLN A 769 16.01 -8.98 6.97
CA GLN A 769 17.22 -8.19 6.87
C GLN A 769 18.42 -9.12 6.72
N GLU A 770 19.20 -8.94 5.67
CA GLU A 770 20.47 -9.65 5.50
C GLU A 770 21.45 -9.16 6.58
N LEU A 771 21.89 -10.07 7.46
CA LEU A 771 22.72 -9.73 8.60
C LEU A 771 23.48 -10.96 9.10
N ASP A 772 24.78 -10.78 9.37
CA ASP A 772 25.59 -11.76 10.08
C ASP A 772 25.54 -11.51 11.59
N ILE A 773 25.20 -12.53 12.37
CA ILE A 773 25.07 -12.41 13.83
C ILE A 773 26.38 -12.04 14.54
N THR A 774 27.52 -12.13 13.86
CA THR A 774 28.82 -11.70 14.39
C THR A 774 29.07 -10.21 14.20
N ASP A 775 28.24 -9.51 13.43
CA ASP A 775 28.28 -8.06 13.25
C ASP A 775 27.49 -7.35 14.36
N GLU A 776 28.22 -6.88 15.37
CA GLU A 776 27.66 -6.17 16.52
C GLU A 776 26.95 -4.87 16.12
N ALA A 777 27.53 -4.08 15.20
CA ALA A 777 26.94 -2.80 14.81
C ALA A 777 25.61 -2.99 14.08
N ALA A 778 25.55 -3.98 13.19
CA ALA A 778 24.32 -4.33 12.49
C ALA A 778 23.24 -4.86 13.45
N LEU A 779 23.61 -5.69 14.44
CA LEU A 779 22.68 -6.17 15.47
C LEU A 779 22.12 -5.03 16.33
N GLN A 780 22.96 -4.09 16.76
CA GLN A 780 22.54 -2.92 17.53
C GLN A 780 21.53 -2.08 16.73
N GLU A 781 21.80 -1.83 15.45
CA GLU A 781 20.88 -1.09 14.58
C GLU A 781 19.54 -1.82 14.38
N LEU A 782 19.57 -3.16 14.23
CA LEU A 782 18.37 -3.98 14.12
C LEU A 782 17.48 -3.84 15.36
N PHE A 783 18.06 -3.94 16.57
CA PHE A 783 17.33 -3.82 17.83
C PHE A 783 16.90 -2.39 18.14
N ARG A 784 17.54 -1.38 17.55
CA ARG A 784 17.06 0.01 17.59
C ARG A 784 15.86 0.22 16.67
N LYS A 785 15.82 -0.47 15.54
CA LYS A 785 14.74 -0.39 14.53
C LYS A 785 13.49 -1.18 14.94
N HIS A 786 13.65 -2.25 15.72
CA HIS A 786 12.58 -3.19 16.06
C HIS A 786 12.51 -3.47 17.57
N ARG A 787 11.29 -3.66 18.09
CA ARG A 787 11.08 -4.09 19.49
C ARG A 787 10.73 -5.57 19.54
N PHE A 788 11.66 -6.39 20.01
CA PHE A 788 11.44 -7.82 20.16
C PHE A 788 10.89 -8.18 21.54
N SER A 789 9.83 -9.00 21.58
CA SER A 789 9.34 -9.59 22.83
C SER A 789 10.13 -10.84 23.23
N ALA A 790 10.69 -11.54 22.24
CA ALA A 790 11.59 -12.67 22.41
C ALA A 790 12.46 -12.89 21.16
N VAL A 791 13.51 -13.69 21.32
CA VAL A 791 14.38 -14.15 20.24
C VAL A 791 14.27 -15.66 20.08
N MET A 792 14.10 -16.13 18.84
CA MET A 792 14.29 -17.53 18.45
C MET A 792 15.63 -17.68 17.73
N HIS A 793 16.59 -18.32 18.40
CA HIS A 793 17.97 -18.35 17.95
C HIS A 793 18.34 -19.65 17.24
N PHE A 794 18.30 -19.65 15.89
CA PHE A 794 18.75 -20.77 15.04
C PHE A 794 20.11 -20.55 14.39
N ALA A 795 20.57 -19.30 14.25
CA ALA A 795 21.80 -18.97 13.56
C ALA A 795 23.01 -19.70 14.16
N GLY A 796 23.74 -20.42 13.31
CA GLY A 796 24.91 -21.19 13.67
C GLY A 796 25.23 -22.27 12.64
N LEU A 797 26.51 -22.64 12.56
CA LEU A 797 26.97 -23.75 11.74
C LEU A 797 26.57 -25.09 12.39
N LYS A 798 26.09 -26.04 11.57
CA LYS A 798 25.39 -27.24 12.05
C LYS A 798 25.99 -28.60 11.67
N ALA A 799 26.95 -28.67 10.76
CA ALA A 799 27.44 -29.95 10.23
C ALA A 799 28.51 -30.57 11.16
N VAL A 800 28.26 -31.78 11.66
CA VAL A 800 29.18 -32.49 12.58
C VAL A 800 30.54 -32.76 11.93
N GLY A 801 30.56 -33.36 10.73
CA GLY A 801 31.81 -33.71 10.05
C GLY A 801 32.67 -32.50 9.70
N GLU A 802 32.05 -31.42 9.21
CA GLU A 802 32.76 -30.17 8.92
C GLU A 802 33.31 -29.52 10.21
N SER A 803 32.59 -29.59 11.32
CA SER A 803 33.04 -29.00 12.58
C SER A 803 34.37 -29.58 13.08
N VAL A 804 34.63 -30.86 12.81
CA VAL A 804 35.91 -31.52 13.14
C VAL A 804 37.03 -30.99 12.24
N GLN A 805 36.73 -30.70 10.98
CA GLN A 805 37.70 -30.15 10.02
C GLN A 805 37.96 -28.65 10.24
N LYS A 806 36.95 -27.89 10.69
CA LYS A 806 36.98 -26.43 10.87
C LYS A 806 36.51 -25.98 12.27
N PRO A 807 37.15 -26.43 13.36
CA PRO A 807 36.67 -26.19 14.72
C PRO A 807 36.63 -24.70 15.11
N LEU A 808 37.63 -23.91 14.69
CA LEU A 808 37.70 -22.49 15.05
C LEU A 808 36.59 -21.66 14.39
N GLU A 809 36.18 -22.02 13.17
CA GLU A 809 35.08 -21.34 12.48
C GLU A 809 33.76 -21.55 13.22
N TYR A 810 33.51 -22.78 13.68
CA TYR A 810 32.33 -23.11 14.48
C TYR A 810 32.29 -22.37 15.81
N TYR A 811 33.42 -22.28 16.52
CA TYR A 811 33.46 -21.53 17.76
C TYR A 811 33.27 -20.03 17.53
N ARG A 812 33.90 -19.45 16.49
CA ARG A 812 33.70 -18.04 16.15
C ARG A 812 32.24 -17.73 15.82
N VAL A 813 31.61 -18.50 14.93
CA VAL A 813 30.23 -18.21 14.52
C VAL A 813 29.25 -18.52 15.65
N ASN A 814 29.31 -19.72 16.23
CA ASN A 814 28.30 -20.16 17.18
C ASN A 814 28.50 -19.50 18.55
N LEU A 815 29.72 -19.45 19.10
CA LEU A 815 29.92 -18.88 20.43
C LEU A 815 29.95 -17.36 20.40
N THR A 816 30.84 -16.76 19.59
CA THR A 816 30.95 -15.29 19.54
C THR A 816 29.66 -14.67 19.03
N GLY A 817 29.02 -15.23 18.01
CA GLY A 817 27.72 -14.75 17.52
C GLY A 817 26.63 -14.78 18.60
N THR A 818 26.53 -15.86 19.39
CA THR A 818 25.56 -15.90 20.50
C THR A 818 25.92 -14.93 21.63
N ILE A 819 27.20 -14.75 21.96
CA ILE A 819 27.63 -13.73 22.95
C ILE A 819 27.13 -12.36 22.52
N ARG A 820 27.40 -11.95 21.27
CA ARG A 820 26.97 -10.66 20.72
C ARG A 820 25.46 -10.48 20.73
N LEU A 821 24.72 -11.54 20.41
CA LEU A 821 23.26 -11.53 20.47
C LEU A 821 22.76 -11.31 21.90
N LEU A 822 23.30 -12.04 22.88
CA LEU A 822 22.90 -11.91 24.30
C LEU A 822 23.26 -10.53 24.86
N GLU A 823 24.44 -10.00 24.55
CA GLU A 823 24.85 -8.63 24.91
C GLU A 823 23.91 -7.57 24.32
N THR A 824 23.55 -7.72 23.04
CA THR A 824 22.63 -6.80 22.35
C THR A 824 21.22 -6.88 22.92
N MET A 825 20.74 -8.09 23.19
CA MET A 825 19.46 -8.35 23.85
C MET A 825 19.42 -7.68 25.22
N GLN A 826 20.47 -7.83 26.03
CA GLN A 826 20.61 -7.19 27.34
C GLN A 826 20.53 -5.66 27.23
N ALA A 827 21.29 -5.07 26.30
CA ALA A 827 21.35 -3.63 26.08
C ALA A 827 19.98 -3.03 25.70
N HIS A 828 19.10 -3.82 25.07
CA HIS A 828 17.76 -3.39 24.63
C HIS A 828 16.62 -3.95 25.48
N GLY A 829 16.92 -4.54 26.64
CA GLY A 829 15.90 -5.05 27.56
C GLY A 829 15.11 -6.26 27.06
N VAL A 830 15.62 -6.99 26.05
CA VAL A 830 14.99 -8.23 25.56
C VAL A 830 15.53 -9.40 26.38
N ARG A 831 14.69 -10.00 27.23
CA ARG A 831 15.12 -11.01 28.23
C ARG A 831 14.63 -12.44 27.96
N ASN A 832 13.90 -12.64 26.86
CA ASN A 832 13.27 -13.90 26.50
C ASN A 832 13.98 -14.54 25.29
N ILE A 833 14.47 -15.78 25.45
CA ILE A 833 15.12 -16.51 24.36
C ILE A 833 14.66 -17.97 24.26
N VAL A 834 14.35 -18.42 23.05
CA VAL A 834 14.28 -19.84 22.70
C VAL A 834 15.55 -20.19 21.95
N PHE A 835 16.38 -21.06 22.53
CA PHE A 835 17.63 -21.49 21.92
C PHE A 835 17.49 -22.87 21.27
N SER A 836 17.89 -22.93 20.01
CA SER A 836 17.92 -24.12 19.18
C SER A 836 19.15 -24.97 19.51
N SER A 837 19.07 -25.80 20.55
CA SER A 837 20.13 -26.76 20.95
C SER A 837 20.02 -28.08 20.18
N SER A 838 20.76 -29.11 20.57
CA SER A 838 20.80 -30.40 19.86
C SER A 838 21.09 -31.56 20.78
N ALA A 839 20.56 -32.75 20.45
CA ALA A 839 20.88 -34.00 21.14
C ALA A 839 22.39 -34.35 21.15
N THR A 840 23.22 -33.72 20.30
CA THR A 840 24.68 -33.91 20.32
C THR A 840 25.35 -33.52 21.64
N VAL A 841 24.69 -32.70 22.47
CA VAL A 841 25.21 -32.31 23.79
C VAL A 841 25.32 -33.48 24.77
N TYR A 842 24.57 -34.57 24.53
CA TYR A 842 24.59 -35.78 25.36
C TYR A 842 25.85 -36.64 25.13
N GLY A 843 26.52 -36.52 23.97
CA GLY A 843 27.66 -37.37 23.62
C GLY A 843 27.27 -38.84 23.46
N ASP A 844 28.14 -39.75 23.91
CA ASP A 844 27.86 -41.18 23.97
C ASP A 844 26.83 -41.50 25.06
N PRO A 845 25.65 -42.07 24.71
CA PRO A 845 24.60 -42.36 25.68
C PRO A 845 25.03 -43.38 26.75
N LYS A 846 24.73 -43.08 28.02
CA LYS A 846 24.90 -44.00 29.15
C LYS A 846 23.68 -44.88 29.37
N TYR A 847 22.50 -44.38 29.03
CA TYR A 847 21.25 -45.12 29.00
C TYR A 847 20.34 -44.57 27.90
N LEU A 848 19.33 -45.35 27.52
CA LEU A 848 18.31 -44.98 26.54
C LEU A 848 16.92 -45.37 27.09
N PRO A 849 15.85 -44.60 26.81
CA PRO A 849 15.85 -43.31 26.09
C PRO A 849 16.56 -42.18 26.86
N LEU A 850 16.97 -41.12 26.16
CA LEU A 850 17.61 -39.93 26.73
C LEU A 850 16.56 -38.95 27.29
N ASP A 851 16.52 -38.78 28.61
CA ASP A 851 15.77 -37.73 29.29
C ASP A 851 16.63 -36.48 29.56
N GLU A 852 16.04 -35.38 30.02
CA GLU A 852 16.77 -34.12 30.28
C GLU A 852 17.72 -34.19 31.49
N LYS A 853 17.64 -35.26 32.29
CA LYS A 853 18.54 -35.54 33.42
C LYS A 853 19.82 -36.25 32.98
N HIS A 854 19.86 -36.77 31.76
CA HIS A 854 21.04 -37.47 31.26
C HIS A 854 22.26 -36.52 31.26
N PRO A 855 23.46 -37.01 31.65
CA PRO A 855 24.68 -36.20 31.62
C PRO A 855 24.94 -35.58 30.24
N VAL A 856 25.41 -34.33 30.24
CA VAL A 856 25.81 -33.57 29.04
C VAL A 856 27.25 -33.10 29.14
N GLY A 857 27.81 -32.61 28.03
CA GLY A 857 29.17 -32.05 27.97
C GLY A 857 30.24 -33.05 27.51
N GLY A 858 29.93 -34.35 27.47
CA GLY A 858 30.77 -35.40 26.87
C GLY A 858 30.76 -35.40 25.32
N CYS A 859 30.76 -34.22 24.71
CA CYS A 859 30.52 -34.05 23.28
C CYS A 859 31.67 -34.63 22.43
N THR A 860 31.34 -35.43 21.41
CA THR A 860 32.31 -36.10 20.54
C THR A 860 32.85 -35.22 19.41
N ASN A 861 32.29 -34.01 19.21
CA ASN A 861 32.65 -33.12 18.11
C ASN A 861 32.51 -31.62 18.46
N PRO A 862 33.20 -30.71 17.74
CA PRO A 862 33.16 -29.27 18.00
C PRO A 862 31.77 -28.62 17.87
N TYR A 863 30.92 -29.09 16.96
CA TYR A 863 29.53 -28.59 16.87
C TYR A 863 28.75 -28.85 18.17
N GLY A 864 28.77 -30.08 18.68
CA GLY A 864 28.13 -30.45 19.95
C GLY A 864 28.68 -29.65 21.13
N LYS A 865 30.02 -29.46 21.17
CA LYS A 865 30.67 -28.60 22.18
C LYS A 865 30.15 -27.16 22.11
N SER A 866 30.01 -26.59 20.92
CA SER A 866 29.50 -25.22 20.77
C SER A 866 28.07 -25.07 21.32
N LYS A 867 27.17 -26.02 21.04
CA LYS A 867 25.80 -26.01 21.58
C LYS A 867 25.79 -26.15 23.10
N PHE A 868 26.61 -27.06 23.64
CA PHE A 868 26.73 -27.25 25.09
C PHE A 868 27.23 -25.97 25.79
N PHE A 869 28.27 -25.32 25.27
CA PHE A 869 28.77 -24.08 25.86
C PHE A 869 27.74 -22.94 25.80
N ILE A 870 26.97 -22.82 24.72
CA ILE A 870 25.89 -21.83 24.66
C ILE A 870 24.81 -22.12 25.71
N GLU A 871 24.44 -23.40 25.92
CA GLU A 871 23.51 -23.75 26.98
C GLU A 871 24.04 -23.33 28.37
N GLU A 872 25.32 -23.56 28.65
CA GLU A 872 25.96 -23.13 29.91
C GLU A 872 25.93 -21.61 30.06
N MET A 873 26.32 -20.87 29.01
CA MET A 873 26.28 -19.40 29.02
C MET A 873 24.88 -18.86 29.33
N ILE A 874 23.84 -19.40 28.70
CA ILE A 874 22.45 -18.96 28.94
C ILE A 874 22.00 -19.35 30.35
N ARG A 875 22.35 -20.56 30.83
CA ARG A 875 22.05 -21.00 32.20
C ARG A 875 22.69 -20.07 33.24
N ASP A 876 23.96 -19.73 33.06
CA ASP A 876 24.69 -18.83 33.96
C ASP A 876 24.10 -17.42 33.94
N LEU A 877 23.72 -16.91 32.76
CA LEU A 877 23.05 -15.62 32.63
C LEU A 877 21.70 -15.59 33.36
N CYS A 878 20.82 -16.58 33.14
CA CYS A 878 19.55 -16.71 33.85
C CYS A 878 19.71 -16.89 35.38
N LYS A 879 20.84 -17.46 35.82
CA LYS A 879 21.14 -17.61 37.24
C LYS A 879 21.63 -16.31 37.87
N ALA A 880 22.44 -15.54 37.14
CA ALA A 880 22.98 -14.26 37.56
C ALA A 880 21.90 -13.16 37.58
N GLU A 881 21.06 -13.13 36.55
CA GLU A 881 20.01 -12.12 36.35
C GLU A 881 18.64 -12.80 36.27
N ARG A 882 17.84 -12.67 37.33
CA ARG A 882 16.59 -13.44 37.55
C ARG A 882 15.44 -13.07 36.62
N ASP A 883 15.52 -11.94 35.93
CA ASP A 883 14.56 -11.49 34.93
C ASP A 883 14.78 -12.13 33.55
N TRP A 884 15.91 -12.81 33.32
CA TRP A 884 16.11 -13.62 32.12
C TRP A 884 15.31 -14.91 32.15
N ASN A 885 14.82 -15.25 30.96
CA ASN A 885 13.92 -16.36 30.76
C ASN A 885 14.29 -17.07 29.45
N ALA A 886 14.55 -18.37 29.55
CA ALA A 886 15.14 -19.13 28.46
C ALA A 886 14.53 -20.52 28.35
N VAL A 887 14.25 -20.95 27.12
CA VAL A 887 13.90 -22.34 26.81
C VAL A 887 14.94 -22.91 25.86
N LEU A 888 15.67 -23.93 26.31
CA LEU A 888 16.71 -24.63 25.55
C LEU A 888 16.11 -25.91 24.96
N LEU A 889 15.97 -25.96 23.64
CA LEU A 889 15.34 -27.08 22.95
C LEU A 889 16.40 -28.04 22.40
N ARG A 890 16.52 -29.22 23.02
CA ARG A 890 17.40 -30.29 22.56
C ARG A 890 16.63 -31.22 21.65
N TYR A 891 16.57 -30.87 20.37
CA TYR A 891 15.86 -31.70 19.42
C TYR A 891 16.76 -32.75 18.77
N PHE A 892 16.12 -33.85 18.38
CA PHE A 892 16.68 -34.96 17.64
C PHE A 892 16.54 -34.72 16.14
N ASN A 893 16.90 -35.67 15.28
CA ASN A 893 17.22 -35.42 13.86
C ASN A 893 16.02 -34.91 13.06
N PRO A 894 15.96 -33.61 12.68
CA PRO A 894 14.80 -33.06 11.98
C PRO A 894 14.78 -33.49 10.51
N ILE A 895 13.66 -34.00 10.03
CA ILE A 895 13.43 -34.46 8.65
C ILE A 895 12.03 -34.06 8.16
N GLY A 896 11.69 -34.42 6.93
CA GLY A 896 10.40 -34.06 6.32
C GLY A 896 10.45 -32.76 5.51
N ALA A 897 9.28 -32.20 5.26
CA ALA A 897 9.09 -30.90 4.60
C ALA A 897 7.69 -30.38 4.94
N HIS A 898 7.36 -29.15 4.53
CA HIS A 898 5.98 -28.68 4.65
C HIS A 898 5.06 -29.46 3.70
N GLU A 899 3.81 -29.69 4.09
CA GLU A 899 2.87 -30.50 3.32
C GLU A 899 2.56 -29.93 1.92
N SER A 900 2.76 -28.63 1.70
CA SER A 900 2.63 -28.04 0.36
C SER A 900 3.69 -28.56 -0.63
N GLY A 901 4.82 -29.07 -0.15
CA GLY A 901 5.99 -29.39 -0.96
C GLY A 901 6.79 -28.15 -1.40
N MET A 902 6.39 -26.95 -0.99
CA MET A 902 7.04 -25.69 -1.41
C MET A 902 8.30 -25.36 -0.61
N ILE A 903 8.40 -25.74 0.66
CA ILE A 903 9.58 -25.50 1.50
C ILE A 903 10.06 -26.81 2.14
N GLY A 904 11.38 -26.98 2.24
CA GLY A 904 12.06 -28.20 2.68
C GLY A 904 13.58 -27.99 2.82
N GLU A 905 14.34 -29.05 3.10
CA GLU A 905 15.79 -28.94 3.34
C GLU A 905 16.58 -28.96 2.02
N ASP A 906 17.14 -27.82 1.62
CA ASP A 906 18.02 -27.69 0.45
C ASP A 906 19.50 -27.51 0.84
N PRO A 907 20.26 -28.60 1.06
CA PRO A 907 21.67 -28.51 1.41
C PRO A 907 22.51 -28.07 0.20
N GLN A 908 23.37 -27.07 0.41
CA GLN A 908 24.38 -26.70 -0.59
C GLN A 908 25.47 -27.77 -0.65
N GLY A 909 25.76 -28.29 -1.84
CA GLY A 909 26.79 -29.31 -2.06
C GLY A 909 26.35 -30.74 -1.71
N ILE A 910 27.25 -31.52 -1.09
CA ILE A 910 26.95 -32.89 -0.66
C ILE A 910 26.23 -32.85 0.70
N PRO A 911 25.01 -33.40 0.82
CA PRO A 911 24.31 -33.40 2.09
C PRO A 911 25.09 -34.08 3.20
N ASN A 912 25.23 -33.40 4.34
CA ASN A 912 25.79 -33.99 5.56
C ASN A 912 24.75 -34.83 6.34
N ASN A 913 23.46 -34.53 6.14
CA ASN A 913 22.32 -35.20 6.78
C ASN A 913 21.83 -36.38 5.94
N LEU A 914 21.34 -37.43 6.60
CA LEU A 914 20.91 -38.67 5.95
C LEU A 914 19.79 -38.43 4.94
N MET A 915 18.66 -37.86 5.37
CA MET A 915 17.45 -37.88 4.56
C MET A 915 17.50 -37.04 3.27
N PRO A 916 18.11 -35.85 3.21
CA PRO A 916 18.34 -35.18 1.94
C PRO A 916 19.26 -35.97 1.01
N TYR A 917 20.24 -36.72 1.54
CA TYR A 917 21.06 -37.61 0.73
C TYR A 917 20.22 -38.74 0.12
N VAL A 918 19.42 -39.44 0.94
CA VAL A 918 18.53 -40.51 0.50
C VAL A 918 17.56 -40.00 -0.57
N ALA A 919 16.96 -38.83 -0.36
CA ALA A 919 16.05 -38.20 -1.31
C ALA A 919 16.75 -37.85 -2.64
N GLN A 920 17.99 -37.36 -2.60
CA GLN A 920 18.79 -37.09 -3.81
C GLN A 920 19.16 -38.36 -4.58
N VAL A 921 19.41 -39.49 -3.91
CA VAL A 921 19.57 -40.80 -4.58
C VAL A 921 18.25 -41.22 -5.22
N ALA A 922 17.13 -41.06 -4.51
CA ALA A 922 15.80 -41.41 -5.01
C ALA A 922 15.45 -40.65 -6.31
N VAL A 923 15.77 -39.35 -6.41
CA VAL A 923 15.57 -38.58 -7.66
C VAL A 923 16.65 -38.79 -8.71
N GLY A 924 17.69 -39.58 -8.43
CA GLY A 924 18.78 -39.88 -9.37
C GLY A 924 19.86 -38.80 -9.47
N ARG A 925 19.87 -37.82 -8.56
CA ARG A 925 20.95 -36.81 -8.46
C ARG A 925 22.25 -37.41 -7.94
N ARG A 926 22.19 -38.55 -7.26
CA ARG A 926 23.34 -39.30 -6.73
C ARG A 926 23.22 -40.78 -7.06
N GLU A 927 24.36 -41.42 -7.29
CA GLU A 927 24.42 -42.83 -7.70
C GLU A 927 24.05 -43.80 -6.56
N PHE A 928 24.53 -43.54 -5.34
CA PHE A 928 24.27 -44.36 -4.16
C PHE A 928 24.45 -43.58 -2.85
N LEU A 929 23.82 -44.04 -1.77
CA LEU A 929 24.03 -43.61 -0.39
C LEU A 929 25.24 -44.32 0.24
N SER A 930 26.09 -43.61 0.97
CA SER A 930 27.10 -44.24 1.84
C SER A 930 26.51 -44.50 3.23
N VAL A 931 26.36 -45.77 3.60
CA VAL A 931 25.98 -46.22 4.95
C VAL A 931 27.26 -46.49 5.72
N PHE A 932 27.46 -45.83 6.87
CA PHE A 932 28.72 -45.89 7.60
C PHE A 932 28.58 -46.88 8.75
N GLY A 933 29.33 -47.97 8.69
CA GLY A 933 29.26 -49.10 9.62
C GLY A 933 28.06 -50.03 9.38
N ASN A 934 28.28 -51.31 9.67
CA ASN A 934 27.28 -52.38 9.66
C ASN A 934 27.49 -53.37 10.83
N ASP A 935 28.25 -52.95 11.84
CA ASP A 935 28.73 -53.73 12.97
C ASP A 935 28.38 -53.06 14.31
N TYR A 936 27.48 -52.05 14.30
CA TYR A 936 26.96 -51.46 15.53
C TYR A 936 26.13 -52.50 16.30
N LYS A 937 26.01 -52.32 17.62
CA LYS A 937 25.16 -53.16 18.46
C LYS A 937 23.69 -52.74 18.34
N THR A 938 23.14 -52.87 17.14
CA THR A 938 21.79 -52.51 16.71
C THR A 938 21.23 -53.64 15.85
N ASP A 939 19.91 -53.67 15.66
CA ASP A 939 19.23 -54.82 15.06
C ASP A 939 19.71 -55.17 13.65
N ASP A 940 20.10 -54.17 12.85
CA ASP A 940 20.61 -54.34 11.47
C ASP A 940 22.08 -53.94 11.32
N GLY A 941 22.78 -53.72 12.43
CA GLY A 941 24.17 -53.29 12.46
C GLY A 941 24.42 -51.83 12.06
N THR A 942 23.39 -51.06 11.69
CA THR A 942 23.51 -49.63 11.34
C THR A 942 23.06 -48.72 12.49
N GLY A 943 23.50 -47.46 12.49
CA GLY A 943 23.22 -46.54 13.59
C GLY A 943 21.72 -46.23 13.76
N VAL A 944 21.23 -46.21 15.00
CA VAL A 944 19.83 -45.93 15.36
C VAL A 944 19.68 -44.50 15.88
N ARG A 945 18.70 -43.76 15.36
CA ARG A 945 18.44 -42.35 15.71
C ARG A 945 16.94 -42.07 15.82
N ASP A 946 16.57 -41.15 16.70
CA ASP A 946 15.24 -40.52 16.69
C ASP A 946 15.20 -39.44 15.60
N TYR A 947 14.16 -39.52 14.76
CA TYR A 947 13.88 -38.59 13.68
C TYR A 947 12.55 -37.91 13.95
N ILE A 948 12.51 -36.58 13.79
CA ILE A 948 11.35 -35.75 14.09
C ILE A 948 10.94 -34.95 12.86
N HIS A 949 9.63 -34.81 12.63
CA HIS A 949 9.13 -33.99 11.52
C HIS A 949 9.43 -32.51 11.77
N VAL A 950 9.94 -31.79 10.78
CA VAL A 950 10.34 -30.38 10.91
C VAL A 950 9.20 -29.45 11.32
N VAL A 951 7.97 -29.73 10.88
CA VAL A 951 6.76 -29.00 11.30
C VAL A 951 6.44 -29.25 12.77
N ASP A 952 6.56 -30.49 13.26
CA ASP A 952 6.36 -30.78 14.70
C ASP A 952 7.41 -30.05 15.54
N LEU A 953 8.66 -30.05 15.07
CA LEU A 953 9.74 -29.30 15.69
C LEU A 953 9.46 -27.80 15.72
N ALA A 954 8.98 -27.21 14.62
CA ALA A 954 8.62 -25.81 14.55
C ALA A 954 7.50 -25.45 15.54
N LYS A 955 6.47 -26.30 15.65
CA LYS A 955 5.41 -26.17 16.67
C LYS A 955 5.94 -26.29 18.10
N GLY A 956 6.99 -27.07 18.32
CA GLY A 956 7.69 -27.15 19.60
C GLY A 956 8.31 -25.82 20.01
N HIS A 957 8.85 -25.06 19.04
CA HIS A 957 9.35 -23.71 19.31
C HIS A 957 8.24 -22.72 19.63
N ILE A 958 7.07 -22.82 18.98
CA ILE A 958 5.91 -22.00 19.34
C ILE A 958 5.42 -22.31 20.75
N ALA A 959 5.43 -23.58 21.15
CA ALA A 959 5.10 -23.99 22.52
C ALA A 959 6.13 -23.44 23.54
N ALA A 960 7.41 -23.45 23.21
CA ALA A 960 8.46 -22.84 24.01
C ALA A 960 8.27 -21.32 24.18
N LEU A 961 7.91 -20.60 23.11
CA LEU A 961 7.58 -19.17 23.20
C LEU A 961 6.41 -18.90 24.15
N LYS A 962 5.36 -19.74 24.09
CA LYS A 962 4.24 -19.63 25.04
C LYS A 962 4.71 -19.88 26.47
N LYS A 963 5.60 -20.84 26.70
CA LYS A 963 6.17 -21.14 28.01
C LYS A 963 6.94 -19.97 28.61
N LEU A 964 7.65 -19.19 27.78
CA LEU A 964 8.33 -17.99 28.24
C LEU A 964 7.35 -16.97 28.85
N LYS A 965 6.10 -16.89 28.40
CA LYS A 965 5.10 -15.97 28.99
C LYS A 965 4.74 -16.31 30.44
N GLU A 966 5.05 -17.52 30.91
CA GLU A 966 4.86 -17.95 32.29
C GLU A 966 6.03 -17.59 33.22
N ASN A 967 7.08 -16.90 32.70
CA ASN A 967 8.32 -16.62 33.42
C ASN A 967 8.97 -17.89 34.01
N CYS A 968 9.18 -18.89 33.16
CA CYS A 968 9.63 -20.22 33.57
C CYS A 968 11.10 -20.30 34.04
N GLY A 969 11.85 -19.20 33.96
CA GLY A 969 13.30 -19.17 34.19
C GLY A 969 14.03 -19.86 33.05
N CYS A 970 15.08 -20.63 33.36
CA CYS A 970 15.77 -21.44 32.35
C CYS A 970 15.24 -22.89 32.37
N LYS A 971 14.63 -23.33 31.26
CA LYS A 971 14.09 -24.68 31.08
C LYS A 971 14.73 -25.38 29.89
N ILE A 972 14.76 -26.71 29.95
CA ILE A 972 15.34 -27.58 28.93
C ILE A 972 14.30 -28.62 28.56
N TYR A 973 14.10 -28.86 27.26
CA TYR A 973 13.19 -29.89 26.77
C TYR A 973 13.79 -30.66 25.60
N ASN A 974 13.64 -31.98 25.63
CA ASN A 974 13.94 -32.85 24.52
C ASN A 974 12.76 -32.84 23.53
N LEU A 975 13.03 -32.58 22.25
CA LEU A 975 12.02 -32.71 21.20
C LEU A 975 12.39 -33.86 20.27
N GLY A 976 11.65 -34.95 20.38
CA GLY A 976 11.79 -36.17 19.58
C GLY A 976 10.49 -36.94 19.56
N THR A 977 10.45 -38.04 18.81
CA THR A 977 9.29 -38.94 18.79
C THR A 977 9.34 -39.97 19.93
N GLY A 978 10.52 -40.18 20.50
CA GLY A 978 10.81 -41.26 21.43
C GLY A 978 11.02 -42.62 20.78
N THR A 979 11.02 -42.68 19.44
CA THR A 979 11.22 -43.91 18.67
C THR A 979 12.52 -43.80 17.88
N GLY A 980 13.41 -44.79 18.05
CA GLY A 980 14.66 -44.89 17.29
C GLY A 980 14.48 -45.71 16.02
N TYR A 981 15.04 -45.23 14.90
CA TYR A 981 15.08 -45.93 13.62
C TYR A 981 16.52 -46.10 13.12
N SER A 982 16.83 -47.27 12.58
CA SER A 982 18.11 -47.58 11.94
C SER A 982 18.24 -46.90 10.57
N VAL A 983 19.47 -46.83 10.02
CA VAL A 983 19.68 -46.24 8.68
C VAL A 983 18.91 -47.03 7.61
N LEU A 984 18.87 -48.35 7.68
CA LEU A 984 18.16 -49.16 6.67
C LEU A 984 16.64 -49.05 6.82
N GLN A 985 16.11 -48.86 8.03
CA GLN A 985 14.68 -48.55 8.22
C GLN A 985 14.31 -47.22 7.57
N MET A 986 15.17 -46.20 7.65
CA MET A 986 14.96 -44.93 6.94
C MET A 986 14.99 -45.10 5.42
N VAL A 987 15.90 -45.93 4.91
CA VAL A 987 15.97 -46.28 3.48
C VAL A 987 14.65 -46.93 3.04
N GLN A 988 14.19 -47.97 3.74
CA GLN A 988 12.94 -48.68 3.42
C GLN A 988 11.72 -47.75 3.45
N ALA A 989 11.65 -46.84 4.43
CA ALA A 989 10.58 -45.85 4.51
C ALA A 989 10.59 -44.88 3.32
N MET A 990 11.78 -44.46 2.87
CA MET A 990 11.91 -43.61 1.68
C MET A 990 11.61 -44.36 0.39
N GLU A 991 11.98 -45.64 0.28
CA GLU A 991 11.61 -46.50 -0.86
C GLU A 991 10.09 -46.64 -0.96
N LYS A 992 9.42 -46.88 0.18
CA LYS A 992 7.97 -46.93 0.27
C LYS A 992 7.31 -45.61 -0.15
N ALA A 993 7.83 -44.46 0.32
CA ALA A 993 7.28 -43.15 -0.02
C ALA A 993 7.52 -42.74 -1.48
N SER A 994 8.68 -43.08 -2.04
CA SER A 994 9.08 -42.67 -3.39
C SER A 994 8.67 -43.66 -4.49
N GLY A 995 8.41 -44.92 -4.13
CA GLY A 995 8.22 -46.02 -5.08
C GLY A 995 9.50 -46.35 -5.87
N ARG A 996 10.69 -45.97 -5.36
CA ARG A 996 11.98 -46.14 -6.03
C ARG A 996 12.96 -46.86 -5.13
N GLU A 997 13.79 -47.72 -5.72
CA GLU A 997 14.91 -48.37 -5.02
C GLU A 997 15.99 -47.35 -4.67
N ILE A 998 16.49 -47.39 -3.43
CA ILE A 998 17.61 -46.58 -2.98
C ILE A 998 18.89 -47.42 -2.97
N LYS A 999 19.76 -47.15 -3.94
CA LYS A 999 21.09 -47.78 -3.97
C LYS A 999 21.94 -47.28 -2.81
N TYR A 1000 22.62 -48.19 -2.11
CA TYR A 1000 23.56 -47.82 -1.05
C TYR A 1000 24.80 -48.73 -1.03
N ARG A 1001 25.86 -48.25 -0.38
CA ARG A 1001 27.09 -49.02 -0.11
C ARG A 1001 27.47 -48.88 1.35
N ILE A 1002 27.83 -49.99 1.97
CA ILE A 1002 28.37 -50.00 3.33
C ILE A 1002 29.84 -49.55 3.27
N THR A 1003 30.21 -48.63 4.15
CA THR A 1003 31.52 -48.00 4.27
C THR A 1003 32.01 -48.08 5.72
N ALA A 1004 33.28 -47.74 5.98
CA ALA A 1004 33.83 -47.71 7.34
C ALA A 1004 33.04 -46.74 8.24
N ARG A 1005 33.07 -46.95 9.56
CA ARG A 1005 32.44 -46.03 10.52
C ARG A 1005 33.05 -44.64 10.41
N ARG A 1006 32.24 -43.59 10.64
CA ARG A 1006 32.77 -42.24 10.84
C ARG A 1006 33.21 -42.08 12.28
N GLU A 1007 34.32 -41.39 12.47
CA GLU A 1007 34.82 -41.02 13.78
C GLU A 1007 33.80 -40.11 14.50
N GLY A 1008 33.45 -40.44 15.73
CA GLY A 1008 32.48 -39.69 16.54
C GLY A 1008 31.01 -40.10 16.40
N ASP A 1009 30.67 -41.08 15.55
CA ASP A 1009 29.30 -41.62 15.43
C ASP A 1009 28.92 -42.56 16.57
N VAL A 1010 27.81 -42.24 17.26
CA VAL A 1010 27.25 -43.05 18.34
C VAL A 1010 26.40 -44.21 17.81
N ALA A 1011 26.28 -45.33 18.53
CA ALA A 1011 25.50 -46.48 18.06
C ALA A 1011 23.99 -46.20 18.02
N SER A 1012 23.39 -45.81 19.15
CA SER A 1012 21.95 -45.56 19.29
C SER A 1012 21.70 -44.29 20.09
N CYS A 1013 20.76 -43.44 19.65
CA CYS A 1013 20.43 -42.18 20.33
C CYS A 1013 18.97 -41.77 20.04
N TYR A 1014 18.08 -41.86 21.03
CA TYR A 1014 16.66 -41.48 20.92
C TYR A 1014 16.11 -40.87 22.21
N ALA A 1015 15.09 -40.02 22.07
CA ALA A 1015 14.59 -39.16 23.15
C ALA A 1015 13.65 -39.88 24.12
N ASP A 1016 13.50 -39.34 25.33
CA ASP A 1016 12.25 -39.39 26.09
C ASP A 1016 11.58 -38.00 25.99
N PRO A 1017 10.46 -37.84 25.23
CA PRO A 1017 9.80 -36.55 25.06
C PRO A 1017 8.76 -36.23 26.16
N ALA A 1018 8.63 -37.06 27.20
CA ALA A 1018 7.53 -36.96 28.15
C ALA A 1018 7.50 -35.62 28.93
N LEU A 1019 8.64 -34.95 29.12
CA LEU A 1019 8.68 -33.65 29.79
C LEU A 1019 8.05 -32.55 28.92
N ALA A 1020 8.32 -32.55 27.61
CA ALA A 1020 7.72 -31.60 26.67
C ALA A 1020 6.19 -31.80 26.57
N GLU A 1021 5.72 -33.04 26.58
CA GLU A 1021 4.28 -33.36 26.61
C GLU A 1021 3.60 -32.80 27.86
N ARG A 1022 4.23 -32.98 29.04
CA ARG A 1022 3.65 -32.51 30.31
C ARG A 1022 3.69 -31.00 30.51
N GLU A 1023 4.82 -30.34 30.18
CA GLU A 1023 5.02 -28.92 30.55
C GLU A 1023 4.75 -27.94 29.42
N LEU A 1024 4.86 -28.36 28.15
CA LEU A 1024 4.60 -27.52 26.98
C LEU A 1024 3.27 -27.86 26.30
N GLY A 1025 2.65 -29.00 26.66
CA GLY A 1025 1.51 -29.54 25.93
C GLY A 1025 1.85 -29.93 24.49
N TRP A 1026 3.13 -30.24 24.23
CA TRP A 1026 3.65 -30.53 22.89
C TRP A 1026 4.03 -32.01 22.74
N LYS A 1027 3.67 -32.61 21.61
CA LYS A 1027 4.04 -33.97 21.23
C LYS A 1027 4.17 -34.06 19.71
N ALA A 1028 5.13 -34.84 19.22
CA ALA A 1028 5.23 -35.12 17.79
C ALA A 1028 3.96 -35.80 17.29
N ALA A 1029 3.36 -35.26 16.23
CA ALA A 1029 2.12 -35.77 15.64
C ALA A 1029 2.38 -36.68 14.44
N PHE A 1030 3.52 -36.50 13.76
CA PHE A 1030 3.84 -37.23 12.54
C PHE A 1030 4.84 -38.36 12.81
N GLY A 1031 4.54 -39.54 12.25
CA GLY A 1031 5.45 -40.69 12.24
C GLY A 1031 6.33 -40.76 10.98
N LEU A 1032 7.19 -41.79 10.93
CA LEU A 1032 8.19 -41.99 9.88
C LEU A 1032 7.63 -41.96 8.44
N ASP A 1033 6.48 -42.60 8.21
CA ASP A 1033 5.84 -42.63 6.89
C ASP A 1033 5.53 -41.21 6.38
N LYS A 1034 4.85 -40.39 7.20
CA LYS A 1034 4.48 -39.02 6.85
C LYS A 1034 5.70 -38.12 6.64
N MET A 1035 6.75 -38.29 7.45
CA MET A 1035 8.03 -37.60 7.26
C MET A 1035 8.64 -37.89 5.88
N CYS A 1036 8.64 -39.16 5.45
CA CYS A 1036 9.18 -39.54 4.15
C CYS A 1036 8.29 -39.09 3.00
N GLU A 1037 6.96 -39.16 3.15
CA GLU A 1037 5.99 -38.69 2.15
C GLU A 1037 6.12 -37.19 1.87
N ASP A 1038 6.19 -36.36 2.92
CA ASP A 1038 6.28 -34.91 2.75
C ASP A 1038 7.66 -34.51 2.21
N LEU A 1039 8.74 -35.17 2.67
CA LEU A 1039 10.07 -35.00 2.08
C LEU A 1039 10.10 -35.37 0.59
N TRP A 1040 9.47 -36.50 0.22
CA TRP A 1040 9.40 -36.92 -1.17
C TRP A 1040 8.61 -35.93 -2.02
N ARG A 1041 7.46 -35.44 -1.52
CA ARG A 1041 6.68 -34.41 -2.20
C ARG A 1041 7.51 -33.16 -2.47
N TRP A 1042 8.26 -32.69 -1.48
CA TRP A 1042 9.17 -31.56 -1.65
C TRP A 1042 10.26 -31.85 -2.69
N GLN A 1043 10.95 -32.99 -2.58
CA GLN A 1043 12.05 -33.33 -3.48
C GLN A 1043 11.58 -33.54 -4.93
N LEU A 1044 10.37 -34.08 -5.12
CA LEU A 1044 9.76 -34.28 -6.44
C LEU A 1044 9.37 -32.95 -7.10
N GLN A 1045 8.82 -32.01 -6.32
CA GLN A 1045 8.48 -30.66 -6.80
C GLN A 1045 9.73 -29.78 -6.99
N ASN A 1046 10.83 -30.11 -6.32
CA ASN A 1046 12.08 -29.36 -6.33
C ASN A 1046 13.28 -30.28 -6.62
N PRO A 1047 13.39 -30.86 -7.84
CA PRO A 1047 14.42 -31.87 -8.15
C PRO A 1047 15.87 -31.41 -7.89
N THR A 1048 16.12 -30.11 -8.05
CA THR A 1048 17.43 -29.46 -7.86
C THR A 1048 17.50 -28.61 -6.59
N GLY A 1049 16.51 -28.72 -5.69
CA GLY A 1049 16.35 -27.81 -4.56
C GLY A 1049 15.71 -26.48 -4.99
N PHE A 1050 16.07 -25.39 -4.33
CA PHE A 1050 15.56 -24.05 -4.65
C PHE A 1050 16.23 -23.44 -5.89
N SER A 1051 17.34 -24.00 -6.35
CA SER A 1051 18.06 -23.53 -7.54
C SER A 1051 17.32 -23.92 -8.83
N LYS A 1052 16.97 -22.92 -9.65
CA LYS A 1052 16.50 -23.12 -11.03
C LYS A 1052 17.71 -23.29 -11.94
N ASN A 1053 18.15 -24.53 -12.15
CA ASN A 1053 18.93 -24.87 -13.34
C ASN A 1053 17.97 -25.34 -14.43
#